data_AF-A0A0D3DRG1-F1
#
_entry.id   AF-A0A0D3DRG1-F1
#
_cell.length_a   1.000
_cell.length_b   1.000
_cell.length_c   1.000
_cell.angle_alpha   90.00
_cell.angle_beta   90.00
_cell.angle_gamma   90.00
#
_symmetry.space_group_name_H-M   'P 1'
#
loop_
_entity.id
_entity.type
_entity.pdbx_description
1 polymer ?
#
loop_
_entity_poly.entity_id
_entity_poly.type
_entity_poly.pdbx_seq_one_letter_code
_entity_poly.pdbx_strand_id
1 'polypeptide(L)'
;IFNLASTLKLVRRERERGSSSFRHYRRLHHRHLPPPLLNKMGSTVVLSSDEEDSDISDSEMEEYGDKIYLSLKSGKLKVKLSPHSFTCPCCPNKKKPSFQYKDLLQHASGVGKSNSDKRTAKEKASHRALAKYLQQDLADDSQAEPSSKRRKTGDPIQDCDQDEKLVCPWKGVVVNIPTTKTENGRTAGESGSKLRDEYIQRGFNPTRVRTLWNHWGFSGTAIVEFNRDWNGLHNALLFDKAYLVDGHGKKDWLRKDGPPKSGLYAWIARADDYNGNNIIGEDLRKKGDLKTIAEVTEEEARKQQKLVQNLTQLVEEKKKGVKEIEELHSAKSKELKEKLEEKEKSLQKHNSELNAIQERTMGHVNKIFADHERLKMQLELEKKKLEIKGVELAKREAHNETERKNLAEDLQENASKNSSLELASMEQQKADEEVKKLAENQRRQKEELHEKIIRLERQRDQKQMIELEIERLKGELNVKKHMGSDGDAEIVKEVENIYKGLTEKEEELADLDKFNQTLILRERRTNDELQEARKELIMKEWKQNIGVKRMGELVTKPFMDALQQKYCQQDVEDRAIDVLQLWEDYLKDPDWHPFKRIKLENQEREMEVIDDRDEKLRELKDDLGDGPYNAVTRALLEINEYNPSGRYITTELWNLKEDRKATLEEGVTCLLDEWEKAKRKRGMA
;
A
#
# COMPACT_ATOMS: atom_id res chain seq x y z
N ILE A 1 -32.50 -11.74 -15.53
CA ILE A 1 -32.81 -13.16 -15.80
C ILE A 1 -31.52 -13.81 -16.26
N PHE A 2 -30.93 -14.71 -15.45
CA PHE A 2 -29.56 -15.24 -15.58
C PHE A 2 -28.44 -14.16 -15.61
N ASN A 3 -27.24 -14.35 -15.05
CA ASN A 3 -26.72 -15.46 -14.24
C ASN A 3 -25.84 -14.88 -13.11
N LEU A 4 -26.33 -14.85 -11.86
CA LEU A 4 -25.71 -14.06 -10.77
C LEU A 4 -25.63 -14.85 -9.45
N ALA A 5 -25.03 -16.04 -9.50
CA ALA A 5 -25.02 -16.99 -8.38
C ALA A 5 -23.76 -17.89 -8.29
N SER A 6 -22.56 -17.31 -8.21
CA SER A 6 -21.32 -18.08 -7.93
C SER A 6 -20.25 -17.40 -7.05
N THR A 7 -20.24 -16.07 -6.90
CA THR A 7 -19.08 -15.33 -6.36
C THR A 7 -19.18 -14.87 -4.89
N LEU A 8 -20.24 -15.20 -4.16
CA LEU A 8 -20.43 -14.76 -2.75
C LEU A 8 -20.98 -15.84 -1.80
N LYS A 9 -20.36 -17.04 -1.74
CA LYS A 9 -20.59 -18.01 -0.63
C LYS A 9 -19.58 -19.17 -0.48
N LEU A 10 -18.27 -18.93 -0.44
CA LEU A 10 -17.30 -20.00 -0.09
C LEU A 10 -16.11 -19.63 0.82
N VAL A 11 -16.12 -18.45 1.47
CA VAL A 11 -15.21 -18.10 2.60
C VAL A 11 -15.61 -18.85 3.90
N ARG A 12 -16.00 -20.13 3.79
CA ARG A 12 -16.47 -20.93 4.93
C ARG A 12 -16.37 -22.45 4.74
N ARG A 13 -15.51 -22.96 3.84
CA ARG A 13 -15.34 -24.42 3.68
C ARG A 13 -13.94 -24.93 3.36
N GLU A 14 -12.91 -24.32 3.96
CA GLU A 14 -11.55 -24.88 3.94
C GLU A 14 -10.79 -24.67 5.27
N ARG A 15 -11.49 -24.84 6.40
CA ARG A 15 -10.92 -24.71 7.76
C ARG A 15 -10.94 -26.04 8.54
N GLU A 16 -10.73 -27.17 7.85
CA GLU A 16 -10.93 -28.50 8.45
C GLU A 16 -9.99 -29.58 7.87
N ARG A 17 -8.68 -29.31 7.87
CA ARG A 17 -7.64 -30.35 7.79
C ARG A 17 -6.29 -29.91 8.37
N GLY A 18 -6.32 -29.26 9.54
CA GLY A 18 -5.15 -28.65 10.18
C GLY A 18 -5.15 -28.69 11.70
N SER A 19 -5.26 -29.89 12.30
CA SER A 19 -5.02 -30.10 13.74
C SER A 19 -4.82 -31.58 14.09
N SER A 20 -3.56 -32.03 14.09
CA SER A 20 -3.07 -33.18 14.87
C SER A 20 -1.54 -33.11 14.93
N SER A 21 -0.88 -33.06 16.09
CA SER A 21 -1.40 -32.87 17.45
C SER A 21 -0.32 -32.20 18.31
N PHE A 22 -0.48 -30.92 18.64
CA PHE A 22 0.47 -30.20 19.50
C PHE A 22 0.03 -30.33 20.97
N ARG A 23 0.64 -31.27 21.71
CA ARG A 23 0.50 -31.33 23.18
C ARG A 23 1.74 -30.75 23.86
N HIS A 24 1.51 -29.98 24.91
CA HIS A 24 2.51 -29.12 25.56
C HIS A 24 3.11 -29.75 26.83
N TYR A 25 4.36 -29.36 27.13
CA TYR A 25 4.95 -29.22 28.47
C TYR A 25 5.39 -30.45 29.32
N ARG A 26 6.73 -30.61 29.39
CA ARG A 26 7.58 -30.28 30.58
C ARG A 26 7.46 -31.13 31.88
N ARG A 27 8.46 -31.99 32.10
CA ARG A 27 9.12 -32.32 33.41
C ARG A 27 10.62 -32.52 33.11
N LEU A 28 11.60 -31.81 33.69
CA LEU A 28 12.03 -31.54 35.09
C LEU A 28 13.12 -32.52 35.60
N HIS A 29 14.14 -31.95 36.27
CA HIS A 29 15.37 -32.59 36.80
C HIS A 29 15.07 -33.68 37.86
N HIS A 30 15.91 -34.71 38.11
CA HIS A 30 17.19 -34.57 38.85
C HIS A 30 17.97 -35.91 39.04
N ARG A 31 19.31 -35.80 39.19
CA ARG A 31 20.27 -36.73 39.87
C ARG A 31 20.51 -38.09 39.16
N HIS A 32 21.68 -38.75 39.22
CA HIS A 32 22.80 -38.71 40.21
C HIS A 32 24.22 -38.51 39.61
N LEU A 33 25.23 -38.33 40.48
CA LEU A 33 26.69 -38.34 40.28
C LEU A 33 27.36 -39.19 41.40
N PRO A 34 28.69 -39.52 41.36
CA PRO A 34 29.64 -39.59 40.24
C PRO A 34 29.99 -41.08 39.95
N PRO A 35 31.13 -41.76 40.27
CA PRO A 35 32.48 -41.40 40.78
C PRO A 35 33.58 -41.35 39.66
N PRO A 36 34.89 -41.11 39.96
CA PRO A 36 35.91 -40.79 38.94
C PRO A 36 37.08 -41.78 38.78
N LEU A 37 37.90 -41.58 37.72
CA LEU A 37 39.36 -41.84 37.70
C LEU A 37 40.11 -40.82 36.82
N LEU A 38 41.44 -40.74 36.98
CA LEU A 38 42.31 -39.64 36.51
C LEU A 38 43.13 -39.94 35.23
N ASN A 39 43.57 -38.84 34.59
CA ASN A 39 44.75 -38.73 33.71
C ASN A 39 44.63 -39.42 32.31
N LYS A 40 45.37 -38.97 31.28
CA LYS A 40 46.54 -38.07 31.22
C LYS A 40 46.54 -37.25 29.91
N MET A 41 47.33 -36.17 29.86
CA MET A 41 47.53 -35.37 28.64
C MET A 41 48.20 -36.17 27.50
N GLY A 42 47.81 -35.91 26.25
CA GLY A 42 48.45 -36.45 25.05
C GLY A 42 48.00 -35.71 23.79
N SER A 43 48.73 -34.65 23.40
CA SER A 43 48.34 -33.79 22.28
C SER A 43 48.39 -34.55 20.94
N THR A 44 47.22 -34.74 20.32
CA THR A 44 47.05 -35.28 18.98
C THR A 44 46.18 -34.31 18.19
N VAL A 45 46.62 -33.90 17.00
CA VAL A 45 45.80 -33.04 16.13
C VAL A 45 44.67 -33.89 15.54
N VAL A 46 43.52 -33.84 16.20
CA VAL A 46 42.27 -34.40 15.67
C VAL A 46 41.80 -33.49 14.53
N LEU A 47 41.70 -34.03 13.32
CA LEU A 47 40.84 -33.43 12.29
C LEU A 47 39.39 -33.66 12.75
N SER A 48 38.80 -32.64 13.36
CA SER A 48 37.46 -32.75 13.94
C SER A 48 36.42 -33.02 12.86
N SER A 49 35.47 -33.88 13.18
CA SER A 49 34.24 -34.05 12.41
C SER A 49 33.19 -33.12 13.00
N ASP A 50 33.38 -31.81 12.80
CA ASP A 50 32.41 -30.81 13.27
C ASP A 50 31.12 -30.94 12.43
N GLU A 51 30.00 -31.23 13.10
CA GLU A 51 28.72 -31.58 12.47
C GLU A 51 27.94 -30.35 12.00
N GLU A 52 28.36 -29.77 10.87
CA GLU A 52 27.50 -28.93 10.03
C GLU A 52 27.53 -29.43 8.57
N ASP A 53 26.50 -30.19 8.18
CA ASP A 53 26.23 -30.58 6.79
C ASP A 53 25.63 -29.38 6.03
N SER A 54 26.50 -28.57 5.44
CA SER A 54 26.16 -27.64 4.35
C SER A 54 26.55 -28.23 2.99
N ASP A 55 25.78 -27.94 1.95
CA ASP A 55 26.13 -28.33 0.58
C ASP A 55 27.37 -27.57 0.12
N ILE A 56 28.48 -28.28 -0.01
CA ILE A 56 29.80 -27.76 -0.43
C ILE A 56 29.89 -27.81 -1.96
N SER A 57 30.35 -26.73 -2.57
CA SER A 57 30.56 -26.65 -4.02
C SER A 57 31.64 -27.62 -4.50
N ASP A 58 31.52 -28.14 -5.73
CA ASP A 58 32.55 -28.99 -6.35
C ASP A 58 33.93 -28.30 -6.38
N SER A 59 33.97 -26.98 -6.56
CA SER A 59 35.22 -26.18 -6.51
C SER A 59 35.88 -26.22 -5.13
N GLU A 60 35.10 -26.06 -4.06
CA GLU A 60 35.58 -26.10 -2.68
C GLU A 60 36.03 -27.52 -2.28
N MET A 61 35.40 -28.54 -2.87
CA MET A 61 35.80 -29.94 -2.72
C MET A 61 37.18 -30.23 -3.33
N GLU A 62 37.51 -29.59 -4.46
CA GLU A 62 38.82 -29.72 -5.12
C GLU A 62 39.92 -28.96 -4.37
N GLU A 63 39.69 -27.71 -3.97
CA GLU A 63 40.63 -26.93 -3.13
C GLU A 63 40.96 -27.66 -1.81
N TYR A 64 39.94 -28.22 -1.14
CA TYR A 64 40.13 -29.01 0.07
C TYR A 64 40.95 -30.30 -0.21
N GLY A 65 40.72 -30.94 -1.36
CA GLY A 65 41.51 -32.10 -1.82
C GLY A 65 43.00 -31.77 -1.99
N ASP A 66 43.33 -30.69 -2.70
CA ASP A 66 44.73 -30.31 -2.92
C ASP A 66 45.41 -29.79 -1.64
N LYS A 67 44.68 -29.16 -0.71
CA LYS A 67 45.18 -28.82 0.63
C LYS A 67 45.60 -30.07 1.43
N ILE A 68 44.88 -31.18 1.30
CA ILE A 68 45.26 -32.48 1.88
C ILE A 68 46.44 -33.10 1.12
N TYR A 69 46.47 -33.05 -0.21
CA TYR A 69 47.60 -33.54 -1.02
C TYR A 69 48.93 -32.83 -0.66
N LEU A 70 48.92 -31.51 -0.54
CA LEU A 70 50.07 -30.72 -0.06
C LEU A 70 50.47 -31.06 1.39
N SER A 71 49.51 -31.41 2.25
CA SER A 71 49.77 -31.81 3.64
C SER A 71 50.38 -33.23 3.75
N LEU A 72 50.06 -34.12 2.81
CA LEU A 72 50.72 -35.42 2.64
C LEU A 72 52.14 -35.23 2.10
N LYS A 73 52.30 -34.46 1.02
CA LYS A 73 53.59 -34.21 0.35
C LYS A 73 54.59 -33.45 1.21
N SER A 74 54.13 -32.57 2.10
CA SER A 74 54.96 -31.89 3.12
C SER A 74 55.20 -32.71 4.39
N GLY A 75 54.82 -34.00 4.42
CA GLY A 75 55.09 -34.91 5.53
C GLY A 75 54.32 -34.64 6.83
N LYS A 76 53.38 -33.67 6.83
CA LYS A 76 52.55 -33.34 8.01
C LYS A 76 51.58 -34.48 8.35
N LEU A 77 51.11 -35.21 7.35
CA LEU A 77 50.28 -36.41 7.49
C LEU A 77 51.12 -37.67 7.19
N LYS A 78 51.44 -38.46 8.22
CA LYS A 78 52.30 -39.65 8.09
C LYS A 78 51.54 -40.85 7.53
N VAL A 79 51.86 -41.23 6.28
CA VAL A 79 51.26 -42.40 5.60
C VAL A 79 52.09 -43.68 5.79
N LYS A 80 53.42 -43.60 5.71
CA LYS A 80 54.34 -44.75 5.83
C LYS A 80 54.75 -44.94 7.29
N LEU A 81 54.52 -46.14 7.85
CA LEU A 81 54.90 -46.53 9.21
C LEU A 81 56.19 -47.38 9.24
N SER A 82 56.35 -48.25 8.24
CA SER A 82 57.56 -49.02 7.96
C SER A 82 57.68 -49.29 6.46
N PRO A 83 58.76 -49.89 5.94
CA PRO A 83 58.90 -50.20 4.50
C PRO A 83 57.72 -50.99 3.90
N HIS A 84 57.08 -51.85 4.71
CA HIS A 84 56.00 -52.74 4.27
C HIS A 84 54.65 -52.45 4.94
N SER A 85 54.54 -51.37 5.72
CA SER A 85 53.34 -51.02 6.49
C SER A 85 52.98 -49.55 6.37
N PHE A 86 51.77 -49.30 5.89
CA PHE A 86 51.21 -47.97 5.68
C PHE A 86 49.92 -47.80 6.49
N THR A 87 49.46 -46.57 6.69
CA THR A 87 48.20 -46.24 7.38
C THR A 87 47.44 -45.15 6.63
N CYS A 88 46.16 -44.96 6.98
CA CYS A 88 45.28 -43.98 6.33
C CYS A 88 45.04 -42.79 7.29
N PRO A 89 45.71 -41.63 7.10
CA PRO A 89 45.51 -40.47 7.97
C PRO A 89 44.05 -39.96 7.96
N CYS A 90 43.32 -40.23 6.88
CA CYS A 90 41.93 -39.85 6.66
C CYS A 90 40.91 -40.83 7.31
N CYS A 91 41.36 -41.84 8.06
CA CYS A 91 40.50 -42.87 8.69
C CYS A 91 41.02 -43.34 10.06
N PRO A 92 41.14 -42.46 11.07
CA PRO A 92 41.74 -42.80 12.37
C PRO A 92 41.01 -43.92 13.13
N ASN A 93 39.69 -44.04 12.99
CA ASN A 93 38.84 -44.88 13.85
C ASN A 93 38.55 -46.30 13.30
N LYS A 94 39.44 -46.91 12.50
CA LYS A 94 39.21 -48.22 11.86
C LYS A 94 40.07 -49.36 12.43
N LYS A 95 39.48 -50.54 12.59
CA LYS A 95 40.06 -51.73 13.26
C LYS A 95 41.27 -52.40 12.57
N LYS A 96 41.75 -51.88 11.43
CA LYS A 96 43.05 -52.23 10.84
C LYS A 96 43.95 -50.98 10.92
N PRO A 97 44.93 -50.92 11.85
CA PRO A 97 45.83 -49.76 11.96
C PRO A 97 46.91 -49.74 10.86
N SER A 98 47.17 -50.89 10.23
CA SER A 98 48.17 -51.09 9.19
C SER A 98 47.58 -51.75 7.94
N PHE A 99 48.12 -51.34 6.79
CA PHE A 99 47.79 -51.81 5.44
C PHE A 99 49.09 -52.10 4.68
N GLN A 100 49.07 -53.08 3.77
CA GLN A 100 50.09 -53.13 2.70
C GLN A 100 49.84 -52.02 1.67
N TYR A 101 50.83 -51.66 0.86
CA TYR A 101 50.73 -50.59 -0.15
C TYR A 101 49.52 -50.78 -1.09
N LYS A 102 49.33 -52.00 -1.62
CA LYS A 102 48.21 -52.35 -2.51
C LYS A 102 46.85 -52.23 -1.79
N ASP A 103 46.75 -52.73 -0.57
CA ASP A 103 45.53 -52.61 0.26
C ASP A 103 45.16 -51.16 0.54
N LEU A 104 46.14 -50.30 0.87
CA LEU A 104 45.91 -48.89 1.17
C LEU A 104 45.49 -48.12 -0.09
N LEU A 105 46.14 -48.38 -1.23
CA LEU A 105 45.77 -47.76 -2.50
C LEU A 105 44.36 -48.17 -2.94
N GLN A 106 43.98 -49.44 -2.75
CA GLN A 106 42.62 -49.92 -2.99
C GLN A 106 41.61 -49.29 -2.02
N HIS A 107 41.96 -49.15 -0.74
CA HIS A 107 41.13 -48.48 0.27
C HIS A 107 40.90 -47.00 -0.09
N ALA A 108 41.96 -46.23 -0.37
CA ALA A 108 41.87 -44.81 -0.71
C ALA A 108 41.06 -44.61 -2.01
N SER A 109 41.36 -45.38 -3.05
CA SER A 109 40.62 -45.35 -4.33
C SER A 109 39.14 -45.71 -4.14
N GLY A 110 38.84 -46.74 -3.35
CA GLY A 110 37.48 -47.22 -3.11
C GLY A 110 36.62 -46.30 -2.25
N VAL A 111 37.24 -45.45 -1.40
CA VAL A 111 36.51 -44.40 -0.68
C VAL A 111 36.36 -43.14 -1.54
N GLY A 112 37.42 -42.70 -2.23
CA GLY A 112 37.38 -41.51 -3.09
C GLY A 112 36.48 -41.63 -4.33
N LYS A 113 36.20 -42.86 -4.79
CA LYS A 113 35.25 -43.18 -5.88
C LYS A 113 33.90 -43.71 -5.38
N SER A 114 33.54 -43.44 -4.12
CA SER A 114 32.32 -44.00 -3.51
C SER A 114 31.09 -43.11 -3.72
N ASN A 115 30.13 -43.59 -4.50
CA ASN A 115 28.80 -42.98 -4.67
C ASN A 115 27.86 -43.27 -3.48
N SER A 116 28.37 -43.18 -2.24
CA SER A 116 27.56 -43.38 -1.03
C SER A 116 27.38 -42.06 -0.31
N ASP A 117 26.13 -41.78 0.07
CA ASP A 117 25.72 -40.55 0.76
C ASP A 117 26.14 -40.59 2.24
N LYS A 118 26.44 -41.78 2.77
CA LYS A 118 26.99 -42.01 4.12
C LYS A 118 28.46 -41.58 4.28
N ARG A 119 28.95 -40.68 3.42
CA ARG A 119 30.31 -40.13 3.39
C ARG A 119 30.31 -38.70 2.87
N THR A 120 30.90 -37.78 3.61
CA THR A 120 30.90 -36.36 3.27
C THR A 120 31.76 -36.06 2.04
N ALA A 121 31.53 -34.90 1.40
CA ALA A 121 32.40 -34.40 0.31
C ALA A 121 33.86 -34.30 0.78
N LYS A 122 34.09 -33.79 1.99
CA LYS A 122 35.42 -33.69 2.64
C LYS A 122 36.09 -35.06 2.80
N GLU A 123 35.38 -36.11 3.20
CA GLU A 123 35.93 -37.48 3.25
C GLU A 123 36.33 -37.99 1.86
N LYS A 124 35.44 -37.83 0.86
CA LYS A 124 35.66 -38.27 -0.53
C LYS A 124 36.90 -37.59 -1.13
N ALA A 125 37.02 -36.27 -0.97
CA ALA A 125 38.17 -35.47 -1.39
C ALA A 125 39.48 -35.94 -0.72
N SER A 126 39.47 -36.11 0.60
CA SER A 126 40.66 -36.55 1.38
C SER A 126 41.22 -37.89 0.89
N HIS A 127 40.34 -38.83 0.50
CA HIS A 127 40.76 -40.14 0.01
C HIS A 127 41.17 -40.13 -1.47
N ARG A 128 40.62 -39.21 -2.30
CA ARG A 128 41.15 -38.94 -3.66
C ARG A 128 42.58 -38.40 -3.58
N ALA A 129 42.83 -37.43 -2.69
CA ALA A 129 44.16 -36.85 -2.46
C ALA A 129 45.19 -37.91 -1.98
N LEU A 130 44.79 -38.80 -1.06
CA LEU A 130 45.63 -39.91 -0.60
C LEU A 130 45.94 -40.92 -1.71
N ALA A 131 44.97 -41.24 -2.58
CA ALA A 131 45.19 -42.13 -3.72
C ALA A 131 46.15 -41.52 -4.76
N LYS A 132 46.00 -40.23 -5.07
CA LYS A 132 46.90 -39.42 -5.92
C LYS A 132 48.34 -39.47 -5.39
N TYR A 133 48.53 -39.19 -4.10
CA TYR A 133 49.83 -39.25 -3.42
C TYR A 133 50.47 -40.65 -3.45
N LEU A 134 49.72 -41.71 -3.17
CA LEU A 134 50.24 -43.08 -3.27
C LEU A 134 50.72 -43.42 -4.68
N GLN A 135 49.95 -43.07 -5.71
CA GLN A 135 50.27 -43.38 -7.10
C GLN A 135 51.41 -42.54 -7.69
N GLN A 136 51.56 -41.29 -7.27
CA GLN A 136 52.50 -40.33 -7.87
C GLN A 136 53.79 -40.14 -7.07
N ASP A 137 53.77 -40.33 -5.75
CA ASP A 137 54.88 -39.98 -4.85
C ASP A 137 55.45 -41.18 -4.07
N LEU A 138 54.89 -42.39 -4.21
CA LEU A 138 55.28 -43.59 -3.42
C LEU A 138 55.37 -44.92 -4.23
N ALA A 139 55.31 -44.89 -5.56
CA ALA A 139 55.16 -46.10 -6.37
C ALA A 139 56.43 -46.97 -6.52
N ASP A 140 57.62 -46.38 -6.60
CA ASP A 140 58.86 -47.08 -7.00
C ASP A 140 59.47 -47.98 -5.90
N ASP A 141 59.03 -47.82 -4.66
CA ASP A 141 59.74 -48.24 -3.45
C ASP A 141 59.48 -49.72 -3.04
N SER A 142 59.10 -50.59 -3.99
CA SER A 142 58.43 -51.88 -3.68
C SER A 142 58.67 -53.10 -4.60
N GLN A 143 59.76 -53.13 -5.39
CA GLN A 143 60.08 -54.26 -6.30
C GLN A 143 61.36 -55.01 -5.90
N ALA A 144 61.25 -56.03 -5.04
CA ALA A 144 62.33 -56.99 -4.78
C ALA A 144 61.82 -58.36 -4.26
N GLU A 145 62.05 -59.43 -5.03
CA GLU A 145 61.82 -60.85 -4.65
C GLU A 145 62.99 -61.70 -5.21
N PRO A 146 63.47 -62.77 -4.52
CA PRO A 146 64.76 -63.39 -4.84
C PRO A 146 64.66 -64.68 -5.69
N SER A 147 65.66 -64.88 -6.56
CA SER A 147 65.79 -66.08 -7.40
C SER A 147 66.65 -67.17 -6.74
N SER A 148 66.15 -68.41 -6.71
CA SER A 148 66.93 -69.59 -6.29
C SER A 148 67.37 -70.44 -7.49
N LYS A 149 68.68 -70.75 -7.56
CA LYS A 149 69.30 -71.50 -8.67
C LYS A 149 69.36 -73.00 -8.36
N ARG A 150 68.89 -73.86 -9.27
CA ARG A 150 69.27 -75.29 -9.32
C ARG A 150 70.41 -75.50 -10.33
N ARG A 151 71.26 -76.50 -10.07
CA ARG A 151 72.41 -76.87 -10.92
C ARG A 151 71.94 -77.57 -12.21
N LYS A 152 72.67 -77.38 -13.31
CA LYS A 152 72.49 -78.15 -14.56
C LYS A 152 73.21 -79.50 -14.46
N THR A 153 72.53 -80.56 -14.85
CA THR A 153 73.12 -81.75 -15.50
C THR A 153 72.88 -81.65 -17.00
N GLY A 154 73.70 -82.30 -17.84
CA GLY A 154 73.51 -82.29 -19.30
C GLY A 154 72.20 -82.97 -19.71
N ASP A 155 71.59 -82.50 -20.80
CA ASP A 155 70.29 -83.02 -21.28
C ASP A 155 70.49 -84.31 -22.11
N PRO A 156 69.97 -85.47 -21.67
CA PRO A 156 70.11 -86.73 -22.40
C PRO A 156 69.53 -86.72 -23.81
N ILE A 157 68.63 -85.78 -24.13
CA ILE A 157 68.03 -85.65 -25.47
C ILE A 157 69.06 -85.11 -26.51
N GLN A 158 70.17 -84.50 -26.08
CA GLN A 158 71.23 -84.07 -27.01
C GLN A 158 72.24 -85.18 -27.36
N ASP A 159 72.29 -86.27 -26.57
CA ASP A 159 73.20 -87.40 -26.79
C ASP A 159 72.59 -88.54 -27.64
N CYS A 160 71.29 -88.49 -27.96
CA CYS A 160 70.59 -89.60 -28.64
C CYS A 160 70.57 -89.46 -30.16
N ASP A 161 70.75 -90.59 -30.85
CA ASP A 161 70.55 -90.72 -32.29
C ASP A 161 69.07 -90.45 -32.65
N GLN A 162 68.84 -89.54 -33.60
CA GLN A 162 67.50 -89.12 -34.00
C GLN A 162 66.83 -90.06 -35.00
N ASP A 163 67.62 -90.87 -35.72
CA ASP A 163 67.15 -91.90 -36.66
C ASP A 163 66.84 -93.22 -35.93
N GLU A 164 67.25 -93.36 -34.67
CA GLU A 164 67.01 -94.56 -33.89
C GLU A 164 65.54 -94.75 -33.53
N LYS A 165 65.01 -95.96 -33.79
CA LYS A 165 63.62 -96.31 -33.56
C LYS A 165 63.40 -96.81 -32.14
N LEU A 166 62.72 -96.00 -31.35
CA LEU A 166 62.29 -96.28 -29.99
C LEU A 166 60.82 -96.72 -29.99
N VAL A 167 60.41 -97.53 -29.01
CA VAL A 167 58.99 -97.85 -28.82
C VAL A 167 58.28 -96.65 -28.21
N CYS A 168 57.25 -96.12 -28.88
CA CYS A 168 56.44 -94.97 -28.46
C CYS A 168 54.99 -95.40 -28.16
N PRO A 169 54.34 -94.98 -27.04
CA PRO A 169 54.88 -94.20 -25.92
C PRO A 169 56.05 -94.90 -25.23
N TRP A 170 57.00 -94.13 -24.73
CA TRP A 170 58.34 -94.60 -24.35
C TRP A 170 58.30 -95.69 -23.27
N LYS A 171 59.10 -96.75 -23.46
CA LYS A 171 59.16 -97.91 -22.55
C LYS A 171 60.59 -98.28 -22.21
N GLY A 172 60.79 -98.77 -21.00
CA GLY A 172 62.00 -99.43 -20.56
C GLY A 172 61.78 -100.93 -20.37
N VAL A 173 62.84 -101.72 -20.49
CA VAL A 173 62.87 -103.16 -20.19
C VAL A 173 63.71 -103.34 -18.94
N VAL A 174 63.24 -104.16 -17.98
CA VAL A 174 64.00 -104.60 -16.80
C VAL A 174 63.99 -106.11 -16.74
N VAL A 175 65.15 -106.73 -16.55
CA VAL A 175 65.35 -108.18 -16.42
C VAL A 175 66.13 -108.50 -15.13
N ASN A 176 66.26 -109.80 -14.84
CA ASN A 176 66.89 -110.34 -13.62
C ASN A 176 66.14 -109.96 -12.33
N ILE A 177 64.83 -109.71 -12.42
CA ILE A 177 63.99 -109.45 -11.25
C ILE A 177 63.87 -110.75 -10.43
N PRO A 178 64.17 -110.74 -9.12
CA PRO A 178 64.12 -111.94 -8.28
C PRO A 178 62.78 -112.69 -8.37
N THR A 179 62.86 -114.01 -8.43
CA THR A 179 61.69 -114.90 -8.46
C THR A 179 61.79 -115.98 -7.40
N THR A 180 60.65 -116.37 -6.84
CA THR A 180 60.53 -117.51 -5.91
C THR A 180 59.71 -118.62 -6.57
N LYS A 181 60.05 -119.88 -6.30
CA LYS A 181 59.21 -121.01 -6.71
C LYS A 181 58.14 -121.26 -5.66
N THR A 182 56.89 -121.30 -6.10
CA THR A 182 55.75 -121.74 -5.28
C THR A 182 55.73 -123.28 -5.20
N GLU A 183 55.01 -123.82 -4.21
CA GLU A 183 54.80 -125.27 -4.03
C GLU A 183 54.23 -125.94 -5.30
N ASN A 184 53.40 -125.21 -6.05
CA ASN A 184 52.82 -125.62 -7.33
C ASN A 184 53.79 -125.50 -8.53
N GLY A 185 55.10 -125.40 -8.28
CA GLY A 185 56.16 -125.28 -9.30
C GLY A 185 56.23 -123.96 -10.07
N ARG A 186 55.20 -123.11 -9.97
CA ARG A 186 55.13 -121.82 -10.67
C ARG A 186 56.03 -120.76 -10.05
N THR A 187 56.58 -119.86 -10.86
CA THR A 187 57.35 -118.70 -10.39
C THR A 187 56.46 -117.54 -9.97
N ALA A 188 56.76 -116.97 -8.81
CA ALA A 188 56.21 -115.72 -8.30
C ALA A 188 57.33 -114.67 -8.17
N GLY A 189 56.96 -113.40 -8.00
CA GLY A 189 57.89 -112.29 -7.78
C GLY A 189 57.16 -111.06 -7.27
N GLU A 190 57.90 -109.98 -7.01
CA GLU A 190 57.34 -108.76 -6.44
C GLU A 190 56.41 -108.03 -7.41
N SER A 191 55.44 -107.28 -6.86
CA SER A 191 54.65 -106.34 -7.67
C SER A 191 55.53 -105.24 -8.25
N GLY A 192 55.39 -104.98 -9.55
CA GLY A 192 56.09 -103.89 -10.25
C GLY A 192 55.83 -102.51 -9.64
N SER A 193 54.78 -102.33 -8.83
CA SER A 193 54.54 -101.08 -8.09
C SER A 193 55.71 -100.68 -7.19
N LYS A 194 56.37 -101.63 -6.50
CA LYS A 194 57.55 -101.33 -5.67
C LYS A 194 58.68 -100.73 -6.52
N LEU A 195 58.96 -101.35 -7.67
CA LEU A 195 60.03 -100.93 -8.57
C LEU A 195 59.69 -99.59 -9.28
N ARG A 196 58.42 -99.36 -9.60
CA ARG A 196 57.94 -98.03 -10.04
C ARG A 196 58.26 -96.97 -8.99
N ASP A 197 57.97 -97.25 -7.72
CA ASP A 197 58.12 -96.27 -6.63
C ASP A 197 59.60 -95.99 -6.32
N GLU A 198 60.47 -96.99 -6.44
CA GLU A 198 61.93 -96.79 -6.44
C GLU A 198 62.38 -95.92 -7.62
N TYR A 199 61.88 -96.16 -8.84
CA TYR A 199 62.21 -95.36 -10.03
C TYR A 199 61.67 -93.93 -9.98
N ILE A 200 60.57 -93.68 -9.25
CA ILE A 200 60.11 -92.33 -8.93
C ILE A 200 61.11 -91.66 -7.96
N GLN A 201 61.57 -92.36 -6.91
CA GLN A 201 62.58 -91.83 -5.98
C GLN A 201 63.94 -91.56 -6.64
N ARG A 202 64.35 -92.40 -7.61
CA ARG A 202 65.54 -92.16 -8.47
C ARG A 202 65.37 -91.03 -9.49
N GLY A 203 64.17 -90.43 -9.59
CA GLY A 203 63.88 -89.32 -10.49
C GLY A 203 63.53 -89.70 -11.93
N PHE A 204 63.43 -91.00 -12.25
CA PHE A 204 63.02 -91.47 -13.58
C PHE A 204 61.51 -91.32 -13.83
N ASN A 205 60.70 -91.09 -12.79
CA ASN A 205 59.26 -90.76 -12.89
C ASN A 205 58.44 -91.63 -13.90
N PRO A 206 58.52 -92.98 -13.88
CA PRO A 206 57.70 -93.81 -14.75
C PRO A 206 56.23 -93.79 -14.32
N THR A 207 55.33 -93.83 -15.30
CA THR A 207 53.87 -93.92 -15.06
C THR A 207 53.47 -95.26 -14.46
N ARG A 208 54.14 -96.34 -14.88
CA ARG A 208 53.83 -97.72 -14.51
C ARG A 208 55.03 -98.63 -14.74
N VAL A 209 55.10 -99.72 -13.97
CA VAL A 209 55.97 -100.88 -14.25
C VAL A 209 55.08 -102.13 -14.29
N ARG A 210 55.05 -102.82 -15.43
CA ARG A 210 54.26 -104.03 -15.67
C ARG A 210 55.15 -105.26 -15.67
N THR A 211 54.96 -106.17 -14.73
CA THR A 211 55.57 -107.50 -14.75
C THR A 211 55.05 -108.33 -15.93
N LEU A 212 55.94 -109.10 -16.58
CA LEU A 212 55.59 -110.00 -17.69
C LEU A 212 55.42 -111.44 -17.18
N TRP A 213 54.38 -112.12 -17.68
CA TRP A 213 53.93 -113.43 -17.19
C TRP A 213 53.79 -114.43 -18.35
N ASN A 214 54.23 -115.67 -18.12
CA ASN A 214 54.07 -116.79 -19.04
C ASN A 214 53.33 -117.95 -18.34
N HIS A 215 53.17 -119.10 -19.02
CA HIS A 215 52.46 -120.26 -18.48
C HIS A 215 53.13 -120.94 -17.27
N TRP A 216 54.41 -120.65 -16.99
CA TRP A 216 55.14 -121.09 -15.79
C TRP A 216 55.04 -120.08 -14.63
N GLY A 217 54.54 -118.86 -14.86
CA GLY A 217 54.40 -117.82 -13.85
C GLY A 217 55.09 -116.51 -14.25
N PHE A 218 55.64 -115.79 -13.26
CA PHE A 218 56.36 -114.55 -13.47
C PHE A 218 57.71 -114.80 -14.17
N SER A 219 58.01 -114.04 -15.22
CA SER A 219 59.16 -114.26 -16.11
C SER A 219 60.48 -113.60 -15.66
N GLY A 220 60.56 -113.04 -14.44
CA GLY A 220 61.73 -112.28 -13.98
C GLY A 220 61.97 -110.99 -14.77
N THR A 221 60.98 -110.52 -15.54
CA THR A 221 61.08 -109.41 -16.49
C THR A 221 59.90 -108.46 -16.32
N ALA A 222 60.13 -107.15 -16.46
CA ALA A 222 59.09 -106.13 -16.45
C ALA A 222 59.32 -105.05 -17.51
N ILE A 223 58.23 -104.40 -17.92
CA ILE A 223 58.22 -103.25 -18.82
C ILE A 223 57.88 -101.99 -18.02
N VAL A 224 58.80 -101.04 -18.02
CA VAL A 224 58.62 -99.67 -17.51
C VAL A 224 57.89 -98.85 -18.57
N GLU A 225 56.91 -98.04 -18.20
CA GLU A 225 56.16 -97.18 -19.13
C GLU A 225 56.24 -95.73 -18.69
N PHE A 226 56.68 -94.86 -19.59
CA PHE A 226 56.79 -93.41 -19.36
C PHE A 226 55.65 -92.67 -20.10
N ASN A 227 55.53 -91.36 -19.88
CA ASN A 227 54.58 -90.53 -20.61
C ASN A 227 54.90 -90.51 -22.13
N ARG A 228 53.94 -90.13 -22.99
CA ARG A 228 54.20 -89.96 -24.44
C ARG A 228 54.97 -88.68 -24.78
N ASP A 229 55.03 -87.72 -23.86
CA ASP A 229 55.61 -86.39 -24.09
C ASP A 229 57.15 -86.37 -24.03
N TRP A 230 57.72 -85.18 -24.24
CA TRP A 230 59.17 -84.95 -24.19
C TRP A 230 59.77 -85.20 -22.81
N ASN A 231 59.03 -84.91 -21.73
CA ASN A 231 59.45 -85.26 -20.38
C ASN A 231 59.52 -86.78 -20.20
N GLY A 232 58.54 -87.52 -20.75
CA GLY A 232 58.57 -88.99 -20.82
C GLY A 232 59.80 -89.55 -21.55
N LEU A 233 60.24 -88.92 -22.64
CA LEU A 233 61.45 -89.33 -23.36
C LEU A 233 62.71 -89.06 -22.54
N HIS A 234 62.84 -87.84 -22.00
CA HIS A 234 63.96 -87.45 -21.12
C HIS A 234 64.10 -88.44 -19.95
N ASN A 235 62.99 -88.77 -19.31
CA ASN A 235 62.90 -89.75 -18.22
C ASN A 235 63.33 -91.17 -18.65
N ALA A 236 62.91 -91.62 -19.83
CA ALA A 236 63.28 -92.94 -20.37
C ALA A 236 64.78 -93.02 -20.73
N LEU A 237 65.37 -91.92 -21.23
CA LEU A 237 66.79 -91.81 -21.53
C LEU A 237 67.65 -91.68 -20.26
N LEU A 238 67.19 -90.98 -19.21
CA LEU A 238 67.83 -90.97 -17.90
C LEU A 238 67.91 -92.39 -17.30
N PHE A 239 66.83 -93.14 -17.42
CA PHE A 239 66.74 -94.54 -16.97
C PHE A 239 67.73 -95.45 -17.73
N ASP A 240 67.77 -95.36 -19.06
CA ASP A 240 68.73 -96.12 -19.89
C ASP A 240 70.19 -95.77 -19.55
N LYS A 241 70.49 -94.47 -19.46
CA LYS A 241 71.84 -93.96 -19.19
C LYS A 241 72.34 -94.34 -17.80
N ALA A 242 71.46 -94.37 -16.79
CA ALA A 242 71.82 -94.83 -15.44
C ALA A 242 72.25 -96.31 -15.42
N TYR A 243 71.41 -97.21 -15.94
CA TYR A 243 71.73 -98.63 -15.97
C TYR A 243 72.92 -98.96 -16.88
N LEU A 244 73.13 -98.20 -17.95
CA LEU A 244 74.32 -98.30 -18.80
C LEU A 244 75.61 -97.90 -18.06
N VAL A 245 75.58 -96.82 -17.28
CA VAL A 245 76.74 -96.34 -16.49
C VAL A 245 77.05 -97.27 -15.31
N ASP A 246 76.01 -97.84 -14.67
CA ASP A 246 76.16 -98.82 -13.58
C ASP A 246 76.73 -100.18 -14.07
N GLY A 247 76.97 -100.37 -15.38
CA GLY A 247 77.43 -101.66 -15.95
C GLY A 247 76.33 -102.72 -16.00
N HIS A 248 75.07 -102.30 -15.89
CA HIS A 248 73.87 -103.12 -15.81
C HIS A 248 72.96 -102.93 -17.05
N GLY A 249 73.54 -102.49 -18.16
CA GLY A 249 72.84 -102.27 -19.42
C GLY A 249 72.59 -103.57 -20.21
N LYS A 250 71.91 -103.43 -21.36
CA LYS A 250 71.59 -104.54 -22.27
C LYS A 250 72.80 -105.37 -22.70
N LYS A 251 73.93 -104.71 -22.98
CA LYS A 251 75.17 -105.36 -23.44
C LYS A 251 75.77 -106.25 -22.35
N ASP A 252 75.74 -105.79 -21.10
CA ASP A 252 76.19 -106.54 -19.93
C ASP A 252 75.25 -107.71 -19.60
N TRP A 253 73.94 -107.52 -19.76
CA TRP A 253 72.98 -108.62 -19.64
C TRP A 253 73.18 -109.72 -20.69
N LEU A 254 73.60 -109.38 -21.91
CA LEU A 254 73.83 -110.34 -22.99
C LEU A 254 75.24 -110.97 -22.99
N ARG A 255 76.19 -110.43 -22.22
CA ARG A 255 77.53 -111.02 -22.06
C ARG A 255 77.43 -112.44 -21.46
N LYS A 256 78.16 -113.40 -22.05
CA LYS A 256 78.25 -114.79 -21.59
C LYS A 256 79.42 -114.98 -20.63
N ASP A 257 80.57 -114.43 -21.00
CA ASP A 257 81.83 -114.57 -20.27
C ASP A 257 81.98 -113.43 -19.26
N GLY A 258 81.61 -113.69 -18.00
CA GLY A 258 81.62 -112.68 -16.94
C GLY A 258 81.23 -113.24 -15.57
N PRO A 259 81.28 -112.41 -14.51
CA PRO A 259 80.87 -112.81 -13.17
C PRO A 259 79.37 -113.12 -13.08
N PRO A 260 78.91 -113.83 -12.03
CA PRO A 260 77.49 -114.08 -11.79
C PRO A 260 76.66 -112.80 -11.76
N LYS A 261 75.56 -112.76 -12.52
CA LYS A 261 74.74 -111.57 -12.75
C LYS A 261 73.91 -111.22 -11.52
N SER A 262 74.37 -110.24 -10.75
CA SER A 262 73.73 -109.73 -9.54
C SER A 262 72.87 -108.50 -9.83
N GLY A 263 71.75 -108.34 -9.14
CA GLY A 263 70.88 -107.16 -9.26
C GLY A 263 70.12 -107.07 -10.59
N LEU A 264 69.38 -105.96 -10.76
CA LEU A 264 68.53 -105.70 -11.93
C LEU A 264 69.37 -105.19 -13.11
N TYR A 265 69.02 -105.61 -14.33
CA TYR A 265 69.58 -105.06 -15.57
C TYR A 265 68.47 -104.39 -16.37
N ALA A 266 68.74 -103.25 -17.01
CA ALA A 266 67.70 -102.50 -17.71
C ALA A 266 68.21 -101.60 -18.85
N TRP A 267 67.30 -101.22 -19.74
CA TRP A 267 67.53 -100.37 -20.92
C TRP A 267 66.22 -99.80 -21.48
N ILE A 268 66.26 -98.74 -22.30
CA ILE A 268 65.10 -98.25 -23.07
C ILE A 268 64.79 -99.22 -24.24
N ALA A 269 63.51 -99.47 -24.49
CA ALA A 269 63.05 -100.42 -25.50
C ALA A 269 63.29 -99.89 -26.91
N ARG A 270 64.20 -100.55 -27.63
CA ARG A 270 64.67 -100.19 -28.97
C ARG A 270 64.11 -101.16 -30.02
N ALA A 271 64.43 -100.94 -31.30
CA ALA A 271 63.90 -101.74 -32.42
C ALA A 271 64.18 -103.25 -32.30
N ASP A 272 65.27 -103.67 -31.67
CA ASP A 272 65.62 -105.08 -31.47
C ASP A 272 64.83 -105.74 -30.32
N ASP A 273 64.47 -104.99 -29.26
CA ASP A 273 63.49 -105.45 -28.26
C ASP A 273 62.11 -105.65 -28.89
N TYR A 274 61.66 -104.67 -29.66
CA TYR A 274 60.34 -104.66 -30.30
C TYR A 274 60.18 -105.79 -31.33
N ASN A 275 61.22 -106.05 -32.13
CA ASN A 275 61.21 -107.11 -33.13
C ASN A 275 61.55 -108.51 -32.55
N GLY A 276 61.95 -108.59 -31.28
CA GLY A 276 62.30 -109.85 -30.63
C GLY A 276 61.16 -110.87 -30.64
N ASN A 277 61.46 -112.11 -31.02
CA ASN A 277 60.53 -113.23 -30.91
C ASN A 277 60.54 -113.81 -29.48
N ASN A 278 60.12 -112.99 -28.52
CA ASN A 278 60.08 -113.29 -27.09
C ASN A 278 58.96 -112.49 -26.40
N ILE A 279 58.76 -112.75 -25.10
CA ILE A 279 57.72 -112.11 -24.29
C ILE A 279 57.84 -110.58 -24.19
N ILE A 280 59.06 -110.03 -24.32
CA ILE A 280 59.30 -108.58 -24.32
C ILE A 280 58.75 -107.98 -25.60
N GLY A 281 59.23 -108.43 -26.77
CA GLY A 281 58.75 -107.96 -28.07
C GLY A 281 57.25 -108.16 -28.26
N GLU A 282 56.69 -109.26 -27.76
CA GLU A 282 55.25 -109.49 -27.75
C GLU A 282 54.44 -108.45 -26.96
N ASP A 283 54.88 -108.00 -25.77
CA ASP A 283 54.15 -107.00 -24.99
C ASP A 283 54.39 -105.58 -25.51
N LEU A 284 55.59 -105.31 -26.08
CA LEU A 284 55.90 -104.06 -26.76
C LEU A 284 55.00 -103.85 -27.98
N ARG A 285 54.93 -104.83 -28.91
CA ARG A 285 54.08 -104.80 -30.11
C ARG A 285 52.57 -104.69 -29.83
N LYS A 286 52.12 -104.99 -28.61
CA LYS A 286 50.72 -104.87 -28.19
C LYS A 286 50.36 -103.47 -27.65
N LYS A 287 51.35 -102.62 -27.31
CA LYS A 287 51.15 -101.42 -26.46
C LYS A 287 52.04 -100.21 -26.83
N GLY A 288 52.60 -100.19 -28.02
CA GLY A 288 53.35 -99.08 -28.60
C GLY A 288 53.80 -99.41 -30.02
N ASP A 289 54.21 -98.39 -30.76
CA ASP A 289 54.71 -98.48 -32.14
C ASP A 289 56.20 -98.10 -32.16
N LEU A 290 56.97 -98.59 -33.14
CA LEU A 290 58.32 -98.05 -33.39
C LEU A 290 58.21 -96.69 -34.09
N LYS A 291 58.74 -95.64 -33.46
CA LYS A 291 58.89 -94.30 -34.04
C LYS A 291 60.30 -93.75 -33.87
N THR A 292 60.71 -92.87 -34.77
CA THR A 292 61.92 -92.03 -34.56
C THR A 292 61.57 -90.79 -33.74
N ILE A 293 62.59 -90.13 -33.18
CA ILE A 293 62.44 -88.85 -32.47
C ILE A 293 62.01 -87.74 -33.46
N ALA A 294 62.53 -87.77 -34.69
CA ALA A 294 62.16 -86.85 -35.76
C ALA A 294 60.66 -86.96 -36.13
N GLU A 295 60.13 -88.17 -36.30
CA GLU A 295 58.70 -88.40 -36.62
C GLU A 295 57.76 -87.81 -35.56
N VAL A 296 58.09 -87.96 -34.27
CA VAL A 296 57.28 -87.40 -33.18
C VAL A 296 57.38 -85.87 -33.11
N THR A 297 58.57 -85.32 -33.39
CA THR A 297 58.78 -83.86 -33.49
C THR A 297 57.94 -83.26 -34.61
N GLU A 298 57.96 -83.88 -35.79
CA GLU A 298 57.24 -83.38 -36.97
C GLU A 298 55.71 -83.57 -36.85
N GLU A 299 55.25 -84.64 -36.21
CA GLU A 299 53.83 -84.85 -35.88
C GLU A 299 53.29 -83.69 -35.02
N GLU A 300 54.05 -83.21 -34.05
CA GLU A 300 53.64 -82.14 -33.13
C GLU A 300 53.79 -80.74 -33.74
N ALA A 301 54.89 -80.49 -34.47
CA ALA A 301 55.11 -79.23 -35.18
C ALA A 301 53.98 -78.95 -36.20
N ARG A 302 53.52 -79.97 -36.94
CA ARG A 302 52.37 -79.86 -37.86
C ARG A 302 51.07 -79.45 -37.15
N LYS A 303 50.80 -79.97 -35.96
CA LYS A 303 49.61 -79.60 -35.16
C LYS A 303 49.67 -78.14 -34.71
N GLN A 304 50.84 -77.71 -34.21
CA GLN A 304 51.06 -76.33 -33.78
C GLN A 304 50.93 -75.35 -34.96
N GLN A 305 51.53 -75.67 -36.11
CA GLN A 305 51.42 -74.86 -37.32
C GLN A 305 49.96 -74.70 -37.78
N LYS A 306 49.17 -75.80 -37.78
CA LYS A 306 47.74 -75.76 -38.13
C LYS A 306 46.92 -74.93 -37.14
N LEU A 307 47.22 -74.98 -35.85
CA LEU A 307 46.59 -74.13 -34.84
C LEU A 307 46.90 -72.65 -35.08
N VAL A 308 48.18 -72.31 -35.35
CA VAL A 308 48.59 -70.94 -35.67
C VAL A 308 47.88 -70.43 -36.93
N GLN A 309 47.81 -71.22 -38.01
CA GLN A 309 47.09 -70.86 -39.23
C GLN A 309 45.61 -70.53 -38.97
N ASN A 310 44.89 -71.40 -38.23
CA ASN A 310 43.49 -71.19 -37.88
C ASN A 310 43.29 -69.91 -37.05
N LEU A 311 44.18 -69.65 -36.08
CA LEU A 311 44.13 -68.44 -35.25
C LEU A 311 44.46 -67.18 -36.06
N THR A 312 45.41 -67.23 -37.00
CA THR A 312 45.72 -66.12 -37.90
C THR A 312 44.53 -65.78 -38.80
N GLN A 313 43.85 -66.78 -39.38
CA GLN A 313 42.64 -66.55 -40.17
C GLN A 313 41.55 -65.85 -39.33
N LEU A 314 41.28 -66.35 -38.12
CA LEU A 314 40.29 -65.74 -37.22
C LEU A 314 40.65 -64.30 -36.83
N VAL A 315 41.93 -63.98 -36.68
CA VAL A 315 42.41 -62.61 -36.42
C VAL A 315 42.16 -61.70 -37.63
N GLU A 316 42.41 -62.14 -38.87
CA GLU A 316 42.10 -61.33 -40.05
C GLU A 316 40.60 -61.15 -40.29
N GLU A 317 39.78 -62.18 -40.04
CA GLU A 317 38.31 -62.07 -40.06
C GLU A 317 37.81 -61.04 -39.04
N LYS A 318 38.36 -61.02 -37.82
CA LYS A 318 38.01 -60.01 -36.80
C LYS A 318 38.52 -58.61 -37.16
N LYS A 319 39.73 -58.47 -37.73
CA LYS A 319 40.23 -57.19 -38.25
C LYS A 319 39.33 -56.62 -39.34
N LYS A 320 38.81 -57.46 -40.24
CA LYS A 320 37.84 -57.03 -41.28
C LYS A 320 36.55 -56.50 -40.66
N GLY A 321 35.96 -57.24 -39.71
CA GLY A 321 34.75 -56.80 -39.01
C GLY A 321 34.92 -55.51 -38.18
N VAL A 322 36.12 -55.25 -37.63
CA VAL A 322 36.41 -53.97 -36.96
C VAL A 322 36.40 -52.81 -37.97
N LYS A 323 37.08 -52.94 -39.12
CA LYS A 323 37.10 -51.90 -40.16
C LYS A 323 35.71 -51.57 -40.69
N GLU A 324 34.87 -52.58 -40.93
CA GLU A 324 33.48 -52.38 -41.37
C GLU A 324 32.67 -51.56 -40.36
N ILE A 325 32.89 -51.77 -39.05
CA ILE A 325 32.26 -50.97 -37.98
C ILE A 325 32.83 -49.55 -37.92
N GLU A 326 34.14 -49.37 -38.10
CA GLU A 326 34.80 -48.06 -38.14
C GLU A 326 34.30 -47.20 -39.32
N GLU A 327 34.16 -47.81 -40.50
CA GLU A 327 33.61 -47.17 -41.70
C GLU A 327 32.14 -46.78 -41.52
N LEU A 328 31.30 -47.69 -40.99
CA LEU A 328 29.89 -47.40 -40.68
C LEU A 328 29.74 -46.30 -39.62
N HIS A 329 30.57 -46.30 -38.58
CA HIS A 329 30.60 -45.25 -37.56
C HIS A 329 31.01 -43.89 -38.16
N SER A 330 32.04 -43.87 -39.01
CA SER A 330 32.49 -42.67 -39.73
C SER A 330 31.39 -42.10 -40.64
N ALA A 331 30.67 -42.95 -41.37
CA ALA A 331 29.54 -42.55 -42.20
C ALA A 331 28.38 -41.98 -41.38
N LYS A 332 27.97 -42.64 -40.29
CA LYS A 332 26.88 -42.17 -39.43
C LYS A 332 27.24 -40.93 -38.61
N SER A 333 28.50 -40.74 -38.25
CA SER A 333 28.98 -39.51 -37.60
C SER A 333 28.85 -38.29 -38.52
N LYS A 334 29.12 -38.44 -39.83
CA LYS A 334 28.91 -37.39 -40.83
C LYS A 334 27.43 -37.06 -41.02
N GLU A 335 26.58 -38.08 -41.25
CA GLU A 335 25.13 -37.90 -41.40
C GLU A 335 24.50 -37.21 -40.17
N LEU A 336 24.98 -37.51 -38.96
CA LEU A 336 24.54 -36.84 -37.74
C LEU A 336 24.99 -35.37 -37.69
N LYS A 337 26.24 -35.07 -38.06
CA LYS A 337 26.76 -33.69 -38.10
C LYS A 337 25.99 -32.82 -39.09
N GLU A 338 25.71 -33.32 -40.29
CA GLU A 338 24.93 -32.62 -41.31
C GLU A 338 23.52 -32.25 -40.81
N LYS A 339 22.83 -33.18 -40.14
CA LYS A 339 21.52 -32.93 -39.54
C LYS A 339 21.57 -31.98 -38.34
N LEU A 340 22.64 -32.00 -37.55
CA LEU A 340 22.83 -31.03 -36.47
C LEU A 340 23.03 -29.61 -37.03
N GLU A 341 23.85 -29.44 -38.07
CA GLU A 341 24.01 -28.15 -38.74
C GLU A 341 22.73 -27.64 -39.40
N GLU A 342 21.91 -28.53 -40.00
CA GLU A 342 20.59 -28.17 -40.53
C GLU A 342 19.66 -27.68 -39.40
N LYS A 343 19.65 -28.37 -38.25
CA LYS A 343 18.85 -27.99 -37.08
C LYS A 343 19.33 -26.68 -36.46
N GLU A 344 20.64 -26.44 -36.40
CA GLU A 344 21.21 -25.18 -35.92
C GLU A 344 20.80 -24.00 -36.82
N LYS A 345 20.91 -24.14 -38.15
CA LYS A 345 20.45 -23.13 -39.12
C LYS A 345 18.95 -22.87 -39.00
N SER A 346 18.15 -23.93 -38.77
CA SER A 346 16.70 -23.83 -38.55
C SER A 346 16.35 -23.08 -37.26
N LEU A 347 17.04 -23.37 -36.14
CA LEU A 347 16.88 -22.68 -34.86
C LEU A 347 17.33 -21.22 -34.94
N GLN A 348 18.47 -20.94 -35.60
CA GLN A 348 18.97 -19.57 -35.80
C GLN A 348 17.97 -18.72 -36.58
N LYS A 349 17.37 -19.28 -37.65
CA LYS A 349 16.29 -18.62 -38.38
C LYS A 349 15.08 -18.36 -37.49
N HIS A 350 14.60 -19.37 -36.76
CA HIS A 350 13.43 -19.23 -35.89
C HIS A 350 13.63 -18.16 -34.79
N ASN A 351 14.78 -18.15 -34.13
CA ASN A 351 15.14 -17.14 -33.14
C ASN A 351 15.21 -15.74 -33.76
N SER A 352 15.70 -15.62 -35.00
CA SER A 352 15.72 -14.33 -35.73
C SER A 352 14.29 -13.84 -36.06
N GLU A 353 13.39 -14.75 -36.45
CA GLU A 353 11.98 -14.44 -36.68
C GLU A 353 11.26 -14.04 -35.38
N LEU A 354 11.52 -14.72 -34.27
CA LEU A 354 11.00 -14.37 -32.93
C LEU A 354 11.47 -12.97 -32.50
N ASN A 355 12.76 -12.67 -32.60
CA ASN A 355 13.32 -11.36 -32.29
C ASN A 355 12.67 -10.26 -33.15
N ALA A 356 12.56 -10.48 -34.47
CA ALA A 356 11.91 -9.54 -35.38
C ALA A 356 10.39 -9.37 -35.11
N ILE A 357 9.71 -10.38 -34.54
CA ILE A 357 8.32 -10.24 -34.04
C ILE A 357 8.28 -9.42 -32.75
N GLN A 358 9.20 -9.67 -31.83
CA GLN A 358 9.30 -8.96 -30.56
C GLN A 358 9.61 -7.47 -30.76
N GLU A 359 10.57 -7.12 -31.62
CA GLU A 359 10.90 -5.73 -31.98
C GLU A 359 9.70 -4.99 -32.58
N ARG A 360 8.96 -5.61 -33.52
CA ARG A 360 7.74 -5.03 -34.09
C ARG A 360 6.65 -4.84 -33.03
N THR A 361 6.44 -5.83 -32.17
CA THR A 361 5.46 -5.75 -31.06
C THR A 361 5.83 -4.63 -30.09
N MET A 362 7.09 -4.52 -29.68
CA MET A 362 7.58 -3.43 -28.84
C MET A 362 7.43 -2.06 -29.51
N GLY A 363 7.71 -1.96 -30.81
CA GLY A 363 7.48 -0.73 -31.59
C GLY A 363 6.00 -0.30 -31.61
N HIS A 364 5.09 -1.26 -31.81
CA HIS A 364 3.64 -1.01 -31.72
C HIS A 364 3.21 -0.57 -30.32
N VAL A 365 3.68 -1.25 -29.26
CA VAL A 365 3.37 -0.91 -27.87
C VAL A 365 3.90 0.47 -27.50
N ASN A 366 5.14 0.80 -27.85
CA ASN A 366 5.74 2.10 -27.61
C ASN A 366 4.98 3.23 -28.34
N LYS A 367 4.51 2.97 -29.57
CA LYS A 367 3.65 3.93 -30.28
C LYS A 367 2.31 4.14 -29.55
N ILE A 368 1.67 3.08 -29.07
CA ILE A 368 0.42 3.18 -28.30
C ILE A 368 0.63 4.00 -27.03
N PHE A 369 1.74 3.81 -26.31
CA PHE A 369 2.06 4.64 -25.14
C PHE A 369 2.27 6.11 -25.50
N ALA A 370 3.02 6.42 -26.56
CA ALA A 370 3.24 7.80 -27.00
C ALA A 370 1.94 8.49 -27.47
N ASP A 371 1.08 7.78 -28.19
CA ASP A 371 -0.24 8.27 -28.61
C ASP A 371 -1.18 8.46 -27.41
N HIS A 372 -1.15 7.56 -26.41
CA HIS A 372 -1.92 7.67 -25.18
C HIS A 372 -1.46 8.85 -24.31
N GLU A 373 -0.15 9.08 -24.16
CA GLU A 373 0.40 10.22 -23.44
C GLU A 373 0.05 11.55 -24.13
N ARG A 374 0.15 11.60 -25.46
CA ARG A 374 -0.29 12.74 -26.28
C ARG A 374 -1.78 13.05 -26.07
N LEU A 375 -2.64 12.04 -26.08
CA LEU A 375 -4.07 12.19 -25.82
C LEU A 375 -4.35 12.63 -24.37
N LYS A 376 -3.63 12.10 -23.38
CA LYS A 376 -3.73 12.51 -21.98
C LYS A 376 -3.42 14.00 -21.81
N MET A 377 -2.34 14.50 -22.42
CA MET A 377 -1.98 15.93 -22.37
C MET A 377 -3.05 16.81 -23.02
N GLN A 378 -3.66 16.37 -24.13
CA GLN A 378 -4.78 17.08 -24.76
C GLN A 378 -6.03 17.12 -23.87
N LEU A 379 -6.36 16.02 -23.18
CA LEU A 379 -7.48 15.95 -22.23
C LEU A 379 -7.24 16.82 -20.99
N GLU A 380 -6.02 16.90 -20.46
CA GLU A 380 -5.68 17.81 -19.35
C GLU A 380 -5.77 19.28 -19.76
N LEU A 381 -5.44 19.63 -21.00
CA LEU A 381 -5.58 20.99 -21.54
C LEU A 381 -7.06 21.38 -21.72
N GLU A 382 -7.87 20.54 -22.36
CA GLU A 382 -9.31 20.82 -22.50
C GLU A 382 -10.03 20.81 -21.14
N LYS A 383 -9.61 19.97 -20.17
CA LYS A 383 -10.12 20.03 -18.80
C LYS A 383 -9.87 21.41 -18.17
N LYS A 384 -8.63 21.91 -18.18
CA LYS A 384 -8.29 23.23 -17.62
C LYS A 384 -9.05 24.37 -18.31
N LYS A 385 -9.26 24.27 -19.62
CA LYS A 385 -10.03 25.22 -20.42
C LYS A 385 -11.53 25.20 -20.09
N LEU A 386 -12.11 24.03 -19.80
CA LEU A 386 -13.49 23.89 -19.30
C LEU A 386 -13.62 24.39 -17.85
N GLU A 387 -12.62 24.15 -17.01
CA GLU A 387 -12.55 24.61 -15.62
C GLU A 387 -12.52 26.16 -15.55
N ILE A 388 -11.68 26.82 -16.37
CA ILE A 388 -11.68 28.28 -16.54
C ILE A 388 -13.05 28.79 -17.02
N LYS A 389 -13.66 28.14 -18.03
CA LYS A 389 -15.01 28.50 -18.51
C LYS A 389 -16.07 28.36 -17.42
N GLY A 390 -15.99 27.34 -16.58
CA GLY A 390 -16.88 27.17 -15.43
C GLY A 390 -16.77 28.32 -14.43
N VAL A 391 -15.54 28.73 -14.10
CA VAL A 391 -15.30 29.90 -13.23
C VAL A 391 -15.81 31.20 -13.86
N GLU A 392 -15.66 31.40 -15.18
CA GLU A 392 -16.27 32.57 -15.84
C GLU A 392 -17.80 32.52 -15.87
N LEU A 393 -18.41 31.35 -16.09
CA LEU A 393 -19.87 31.19 -16.10
C LEU A 393 -20.45 31.47 -14.72
N ALA A 394 -19.88 30.92 -13.65
CA ALA A 394 -20.30 31.22 -12.28
C ALA A 394 -20.21 32.72 -11.95
N LYS A 395 -19.19 33.43 -12.45
CA LYS A 395 -19.09 34.90 -12.32
C LYS A 395 -20.19 35.63 -13.09
N ARG A 396 -20.52 35.18 -14.31
CA ARG A 396 -21.62 35.76 -15.11
C ARG A 396 -22.99 35.48 -14.48
N GLU A 397 -23.20 34.30 -13.92
CA GLU A 397 -24.42 33.92 -13.20
C GLU A 397 -24.60 34.78 -11.94
N ALA A 398 -23.57 34.90 -11.10
CA ALA A 398 -23.61 35.74 -9.91
C ALA A 398 -23.88 37.23 -10.23
N HIS A 399 -23.25 37.77 -11.29
CA HIS A 399 -23.53 39.12 -11.77
C HIS A 399 -24.97 39.25 -12.28
N ASN A 400 -25.44 38.34 -13.14
CA ASN A 400 -26.82 38.35 -13.64
C ASN A 400 -27.87 38.24 -12.51
N GLU A 401 -27.57 37.51 -11.43
CA GLU A 401 -28.44 37.40 -10.26
C GLU A 401 -28.44 38.69 -9.43
N THR A 402 -27.30 39.37 -9.33
CA THR A 402 -27.23 40.73 -8.74
C THR A 402 -28.02 41.73 -9.59
N GLU A 403 -27.84 41.75 -10.91
CA GLU A 403 -28.60 42.64 -11.81
C GLU A 403 -30.11 42.37 -11.75
N ARG A 404 -30.53 41.09 -11.67
CA ARG A 404 -31.94 40.73 -11.47
C ARG A 404 -32.50 41.24 -10.15
N LYS A 405 -31.71 41.20 -9.08
CA LYS A 405 -32.11 41.73 -7.76
C LYS A 405 -32.23 43.26 -7.82
N ASN A 406 -31.25 43.95 -8.41
CA ASN A 406 -31.29 45.39 -8.63
C ASN A 406 -32.54 45.79 -9.44
N LEU A 407 -32.79 45.13 -10.58
CA LEU A 407 -33.97 45.36 -11.41
C LEU A 407 -35.30 45.08 -10.69
N ALA A 408 -35.35 44.10 -9.78
CA ALA A 408 -36.54 43.85 -8.96
C ALA A 408 -36.77 44.94 -7.91
N GLU A 409 -35.68 45.45 -7.30
CA GLU A 409 -35.70 46.57 -6.35
C GLU A 409 -36.11 47.87 -7.06
N ASP A 410 -35.53 48.17 -8.23
CA ASP A 410 -35.92 49.30 -9.09
C ASP A 410 -37.39 49.22 -9.51
N LEU A 411 -37.90 48.04 -9.87
CA LEU A 411 -39.31 47.86 -10.24
C LEU A 411 -40.25 48.05 -9.03
N GLN A 412 -39.87 47.57 -7.85
CA GLN A 412 -40.64 47.77 -6.62
C GLN A 412 -40.62 49.24 -6.18
N GLU A 413 -39.48 49.93 -6.29
CA GLU A 413 -39.37 51.34 -5.98
C GLU A 413 -40.18 52.20 -6.98
N ASN A 414 -40.10 51.92 -8.28
CA ASN A 414 -40.91 52.60 -9.29
C ASN A 414 -42.41 52.31 -9.17
N ALA A 415 -42.83 51.10 -8.79
CA ALA A 415 -44.23 50.82 -8.45
C ALA A 415 -44.70 51.64 -7.24
N SER A 416 -43.84 51.78 -6.22
CA SER A 416 -44.12 52.58 -5.03
C SER A 416 -44.19 54.08 -5.34
N LYS A 417 -43.27 54.59 -6.16
CA LYS A 417 -43.27 55.96 -6.71
C LYS A 417 -44.53 56.22 -7.53
N ASN A 418 -44.90 55.32 -8.43
CA ASN A 418 -46.11 55.45 -9.25
C ASN A 418 -47.38 55.46 -8.38
N SER A 419 -47.49 54.59 -7.38
CA SER A 419 -48.62 54.60 -6.45
C SER A 419 -48.67 55.89 -5.62
N SER A 420 -47.52 56.42 -5.19
CA SER A 420 -47.43 57.72 -4.51
C SER A 420 -47.78 58.90 -5.43
N LEU A 421 -47.44 58.84 -6.72
CA LEU A 421 -47.79 59.84 -7.73
C LEU A 421 -49.28 59.77 -8.10
N GLU A 422 -49.86 58.58 -8.15
CA GLU A 422 -51.30 58.38 -8.34
C GLU A 422 -52.09 58.91 -7.15
N LEU A 423 -51.65 58.63 -5.91
CA LEU A 423 -52.21 59.23 -4.70
C LEU A 423 -52.07 60.76 -4.70
N ALA A 424 -50.90 61.30 -5.06
CA ALA A 424 -50.68 62.74 -5.14
C ALA A 424 -51.54 63.41 -6.23
N SER A 425 -51.72 62.74 -7.39
CA SER A 425 -52.60 63.20 -8.48
C SER A 425 -54.07 63.17 -8.06
N MET A 426 -54.51 62.14 -7.33
CA MET A 426 -55.85 62.06 -6.77
C MET A 426 -56.08 63.12 -5.68
N GLU A 427 -55.08 63.42 -4.84
CA GLU A 427 -55.19 64.49 -3.84
C GLU A 427 -55.16 65.88 -4.49
N GLN A 428 -54.36 66.08 -5.54
CA GLN A 428 -54.38 67.29 -6.35
C GLN A 428 -55.76 67.46 -7.02
N GLN A 429 -56.34 66.41 -7.60
CA GLN A 429 -57.69 66.49 -8.19
C GLN A 429 -58.77 66.84 -7.16
N LYS A 430 -58.67 66.34 -5.92
CA LYS A 430 -59.54 66.79 -4.82
C LYS A 430 -59.28 68.26 -4.50
N ALA A 431 -58.03 68.68 -4.37
CA ALA A 431 -57.67 70.06 -4.06
C ALA A 431 -58.12 71.04 -5.15
N ASP A 432 -57.95 70.70 -6.42
CA ASP A 432 -58.42 71.47 -7.58
C ASP A 432 -59.94 71.54 -7.63
N GLU A 433 -60.66 70.45 -7.30
CA GLU A 433 -62.13 70.45 -7.22
C GLU A 433 -62.66 71.19 -5.99
N GLU A 434 -61.98 71.16 -4.84
CA GLU A 434 -62.29 72.00 -3.68
C GLU A 434 -61.94 73.47 -3.93
N VAL A 435 -60.85 73.79 -4.63
CA VAL A 435 -60.53 75.15 -5.10
C VAL A 435 -61.57 75.63 -6.12
N LYS A 436 -62.08 74.74 -6.99
CA LYS A 436 -63.19 75.05 -7.90
C LYS A 436 -64.50 75.29 -7.14
N LYS A 437 -64.87 74.45 -6.17
CA LYS A 437 -66.02 74.69 -5.28
C LYS A 437 -65.86 75.98 -4.48
N LEU A 438 -64.65 76.28 -4.00
CA LEU A 438 -64.33 77.52 -3.31
C LEU A 438 -64.42 78.72 -4.26
N ALA A 439 -63.98 78.61 -5.51
CA ALA A 439 -64.13 79.66 -6.51
C ALA A 439 -65.59 79.86 -6.95
N GLU A 440 -66.38 78.78 -7.08
CA GLU A 440 -67.83 78.85 -7.29
C GLU A 440 -68.55 79.45 -6.09
N ASN A 441 -68.15 79.12 -4.86
CA ASN A 441 -68.73 79.68 -3.64
C ASN A 441 -68.28 81.12 -3.39
N GLN A 442 -67.03 81.49 -3.67
CA GLN A 442 -66.57 82.88 -3.69
C GLN A 442 -67.28 83.67 -4.80
N ARG A 443 -67.56 83.05 -5.95
CA ARG A 443 -68.37 83.66 -7.00
C ARG A 443 -69.81 83.87 -6.55
N ARG A 444 -70.47 82.86 -5.95
CA ARG A 444 -71.82 83.01 -5.36
C ARG A 444 -71.83 84.08 -4.28
N GLN A 445 -70.90 84.03 -3.33
CA GLN A 445 -70.76 85.04 -2.28
C GLN A 445 -70.46 86.42 -2.86
N LYS A 446 -69.71 86.54 -3.96
CA LYS A 446 -69.47 87.81 -4.65
C LYS A 446 -70.70 88.28 -5.43
N GLU A 447 -71.50 87.39 -6.02
CA GLU A 447 -72.77 87.69 -6.66
C GLU A 447 -73.83 88.11 -5.62
N GLU A 448 -73.92 87.40 -4.49
CA GLU A 448 -74.71 87.77 -3.29
C GLU A 448 -74.23 89.08 -2.66
N LEU A 449 -72.92 89.31 -2.56
CA LEU A 449 -72.36 90.58 -2.08
C LEU A 449 -72.57 91.69 -3.09
N HIS A 450 -72.57 91.44 -4.40
CA HIS A 450 -72.94 92.44 -5.40
C HIS A 450 -74.45 92.73 -5.35
N GLU A 451 -75.32 91.74 -5.18
CA GLU A 451 -76.74 91.97 -4.90
C GLU A 451 -76.93 92.75 -3.60
N LYS A 452 -76.17 92.43 -2.55
CA LYS A 452 -76.24 93.09 -1.25
C LYS A 452 -75.64 94.50 -1.30
N ILE A 453 -74.62 94.74 -2.12
CA ILE A 453 -74.11 96.08 -2.44
C ILE A 453 -75.18 96.84 -3.21
N ILE A 454 -75.73 96.33 -4.32
CA ILE A 454 -76.82 96.99 -5.06
C ILE A 454 -78.04 97.26 -4.15
N ARG A 455 -78.32 96.39 -3.18
CA ARG A 455 -79.39 96.55 -2.18
C ARG A 455 -79.03 97.58 -1.11
N LEU A 456 -77.79 97.61 -0.62
CA LEU A 456 -77.28 98.61 0.33
C LEU A 456 -77.03 99.96 -0.32
N GLU A 457 -76.74 100.02 -1.62
CA GLU A 457 -76.70 101.23 -2.43
C GLU A 457 -78.11 101.74 -2.63
N ARG A 458 -79.08 100.90 -3.02
CA ARG A 458 -80.51 101.30 -3.00
C ARG A 458 -80.97 101.77 -1.63
N GLN A 459 -80.55 101.13 -0.53
CA GLN A 459 -80.89 101.55 0.84
C GLN A 459 -80.14 102.81 1.27
N ARG A 460 -78.89 103.01 0.83
CA ARG A 460 -78.12 104.25 1.01
C ARG A 460 -78.77 105.38 0.22
N ASP A 461 -79.14 105.15 -1.02
CA ASP A 461 -79.75 106.14 -1.91
C ASP A 461 -81.17 106.46 -1.45
N GLN A 462 -81.92 105.47 -0.92
CA GLN A 462 -83.17 105.70 -0.19
C GLN A 462 -82.94 106.49 1.11
N LYS A 463 -81.91 106.15 1.91
CA LYS A 463 -81.57 106.89 3.13
C LYS A 463 -81.15 108.33 2.82
N GLN A 464 -80.29 108.54 1.83
CA GLN A 464 -79.86 109.86 1.37
C GLN A 464 -81.02 110.62 0.74
N MET A 465 -81.94 109.96 0.03
CA MET A 465 -83.17 110.60 -0.45
C MET A 465 -84.10 110.97 0.71
N ILE A 466 -84.19 110.16 1.77
CA ILE A 466 -84.90 110.49 3.01
C ILE A 466 -84.20 111.62 3.79
N GLU A 467 -82.86 111.65 3.87
CA GLU A 467 -82.08 112.71 4.51
C GLU A 467 -82.20 114.03 3.73
N LEU A 468 -82.16 113.98 2.40
CA LEU A 468 -82.42 115.12 1.52
C LEU A 468 -83.89 115.57 1.59
N GLU A 469 -84.84 114.65 1.72
CA GLU A 469 -86.26 114.96 1.92
C GLU A 469 -86.50 115.56 3.31
N ILE A 470 -85.81 115.09 4.35
CA ILE A 470 -85.81 115.69 5.69
C ILE A 470 -85.27 117.13 5.61
N GLU A 471 -84.17 117.39 4.92
CA GLU A 471 -83.67 118.77 4.73
C GLU A 471 -84.57 119.61 3.80
N ARG A 472 -85.20 119.02 2.79
CA ARG A 472 -86.21 119.67 1.94
C ARG A 472 -87.44 120.09 2.76
N LEU A 473 -87.94 119.19 3.61
CA LEU A 473 -89.07 119.40 4.51
C LEU A 473 -88.72 120.38 5.63
N LYS A 474 -87.51 120.34 6.20
CA LYS A 474 -87.00 121.40 7.11
C LYS A 474 -86.93 122.76 6.40
N GLY A 475 -86.50 122.78 5.14
CA GLY A 475 -86.49 123.98 4.29
C GLY A 475 -87.89 124.55 4.07
N GLU A 476 -88.83 123.72 3.60
CA GLU A 476 -90.25 124.10 3.43
C GLU A 476 -90.90 124.53 4.74
N LEU A 477 -90.63 123.81 5.83
CA LEU A 477 -91.09 124.17 7.17
C LEU A 477 -90.59 125.55 7.58
N ASN A 478 -89.31 125.86 7.34
CA ASN A 478 -88.71 127.14 7.69
C ASN A 478 -89.24 128.29 6.81
N VAL A 479 -89.55 128.02 5.52
CA VAL A 479 -90.20 128.97 4.61
C VAL A 479 -91.66 129.23 5.01
N LYS A 480 -92.46 128.17 5.23
CA LYS A 480 -93.87 128.31 5.65
C LYS A 480 -94.00 128.95 7.03
N LYS A 481 -93.05 128.68 7.94
CA LYS A 481 -92.91 129.37 9.24
C LYS A 481 -92.54 130.86 9.12
N HIS A 482 -91.98 131.30 7.99
CA HIS A 482 -91.81 132.73 7.65
C HIS A 482 -93.06 133.34 6.98
N MET A 483 -93.87 132.55 6.28
CA MET A 483 -95.10 133.03 5.62
C MET A 483 -96.30 133.14 6.59
N GLY A 484 -96.30 132.38 7.69
CA GLY A 484 -97.33 132.42 8.72
C GLY A 484 -97.30 133.65 9.65
N SER A 485 -97.15 134.87 9.11
CA SER A 485 -97.36 136.11 9.89
C SER A 485 -98.83 136.53 9.95
N ASP A 486 -99.61 136.15 8.94
CA ASP A 486 -101.08 136.22 8.95
C ASP A 486 -101.66 134.81 9.15
N GLY A 487 -102.74 134.72 9.92
CA GLY A 487 -103.27 133.46 10.47
C GLY A 487 -104.07 132.60 9.49
N ASP A 488 -103.46 132.18 8.38
CA ASP A 488 -104.12 131.33 7.39
C ASP A 488 -104.15 129.85 7.83
N ALA A 489 -105.35 129.29 7.94
CA ALA A 489 -105.59 127.95 8.49
C ALA A 489 -105.11 126.82 7.55
N GLU A 490 -104.94 127.09 6.26
CA GLU A 490 -104.46 126.09 5.29
C GLU A 490 -102.95 125.84 5.48
N ILE A 491 -102.16 126.91 5.74
CA ILE A 491 -100.71 126.82 6.00
C ILE A 491 -100.41 126.02 7.28
N VAL A 492 -101.20 126.24 8.34
CA VAL A 492 -101.03 125.50 9.62
C VAL A 492 -101.19 123.99 9.41
N LYS A 493 -102.14 123.59 8.55
CA LYS A 493 -102.45 122.18 8.29
C LYS A 493 -101.38 121.48 7.44
N GLU A 494 -100.74 122.21 6.53
CA GLU A 494 -99.54 121.70 5.86
C GLU A 494 -98.35 121.56 6.82
N VAL A 495 -98.16 122.52 7.74
CA VAL A 495 -97.09 122.47 8.75
C VAL A 495 -97.23 121.25 9.67
N GLU A 496 -98.44 120.90 10.12
CA GLU A 496 -98.68 119.67 10.90
C GLU A 496 -98.30 118.40 10.12
N ASN A 497 -98.67 118.31 8.83
CA ASN A 497 -98.32 117.16 7.99
C ASN A 497 -96.79 117.02 7.81
N ILE A 498 -96.08 118.14 7.62
CA ILE A 498 -94.61 118.15 7.52
C ILE A 498 -93.97 117.69 8.84
N TYR A 499 -94.45 118.17 9.99
CA TYR A 499 -93.96 117.72 11.30
C TYR A 499 -94.16 116.21 11.51
N LYS A 500 -95.32 115.66 11.14
CA LYS A 500 -95.59 114.23 11.30
C LYS A 500 -94.64 113.35 10.47
N GLY A 501 -94.41 113.73 9.21
CA GLY A 501 -93.48 113.02 8.33
C GLY A 501 -92.02 113.09 8.79
N LEU A 502 -91.63 114.18 9.47
CA LEU A 502 -90.30 114.30 10.09
C LEU A 502 -90.12 113.28 11.24
N THR A 503 -91.07 113.23 12.18
CA THR A 503 -91.00 112.34 13.35
C THR A 503 -90.91 110.87 12.95
N GLU A 504 -91.72 110.43 11.99
CA GLU A 504 -91.73 109.03 11.50
C GLU A 504 -90.37 108.59 10.93
N LYS A 505 -89.54 109.53 10.44
CA LYS A 505 -88.19 109.25 9.91
C LYS A 505 -87.06 109.38 10.91
N GLU A 506 -87.26 110.11 12.00
CA GLU A 506 -86.31 110.12 13.13
C GLU A 506 -86.38 108.79 13.92
N GLU A 507 -87.57 108.18 14.05
CA GLU A 507 -87.75 106.86 14.68
C GLU A 507 -87.09 105.72 13.87
N GLU A 508 -87.26 105.69 12.53
CA GLU A 508 -86.63 104.70 11.65
C GLU A 508 -85.10 104.63 11.78
N LEU A 509 -84.45 105.76 12.11
CA LEU A 509 -83.00 105.85 12.24
C LEU A 509 -82.52 105.33 13.61
N ALA A 510 -83.27 105.60 14.68
CA ALA A 510 -82.92 105.22 16.04
C ALA A 510 -82.93 103.70 16.28
N ASP A 511 -83.86 102.95 15.68
CA ASP A 511 -83.90 101.48 15.80
C ASP A 511 -82.70 100.80 15.09
N LEU A 512 -82.09 101.46 14.10
CA LEU A 512 -80.94 100.93 13.35
C LEU A 512 -79.67 100.89 14.22
N ASP A 513 -79.41 101.93 15.02
CA ASP A 513 -78.22 102.01 15.89
C ASP A 513 -78.30 101.04 17.07
N LYS A 514 -79.51 100.82 17.59
CA LYS A 514 -79.83 99.84 18.65
C LYS A 514 -79.52 98.40 18.21
N PHE A 515 -79.70 98.07 16.92
CA PHE A 515 -79.31 96.79 16.36
C PHE A 515 -77.78 96.60 16.38
N ASN A 516 -77.02 97.62 15.97
CA ASN A 516 -75.55 97.56 15.96
C ASN A 516 -74.94 97.32 17.34
N GLN A 517 -75.44 97.99 18.39
CA GLN A 517 -74.97 97.78 19.77
C GLN A 517 -75.19 96.34 20.26
N THR A 518 -76.26 95.69 19.81
CA THR A 518 -76.62 94.31 20.21
C THR A 518 -75.60 93.27 19.70
N LEU A 519 -74.96 93.50 18.54
CA LEU A 519 -73.97 92.59 17.97
C LEU A 519 -72.65 92.59 18.76
N ILE A 520 -72.16 93.77 19.15
CA ILE A 520 -70.90 93.93 19.90
C ILE A 520 -70.97 93.23 21.28
N LEU A 521 -72.13 93.29 21.94
CA LEU A 521 -72.35 92.61 23.22
C LEU A 521 -72.42 91.08 23.11
N ARG A 522 -72.65 90.54 21.91
CA ARG A 522 -72.72 89.09 21.66
C ARG A 522 -71.33 88.48 21.42
N GLU A 523 -70.52 89.15 20.60
CA GLU A 523 -69.15 88.72 20.26
C GLU A 523 -68.29 88.49 21.50
N ARG A 524 -68.25 89.48 22.41
CA ARG A 524 -67.44 89.42 23.64
C ARG A 524 -67.78 88.20 24.50
N ARG A 525 -69.07 87.94 24.75
CA ARG A 525 -69.52 86.77 25.52
C ARG A 525 -69.04 85.46 24.89
N THR A 526 -69.17 85.31 23.57
CA THR A 526 -68.72 84.09 22.89
C THR A 526 -67.20 83.87 22.94
N ASN A 527 -66.40 84.93 23.08
CA ASN A 527 -64.96 84.79 23.34
C ASN A 527 -64.69 84.38 24.80
N ASP A 528 -65.37 84.98 25.77
CA ASP A 528 -65.21 84.66 27.20
C ASP A 528 -65.60 83.18 27.47
N GLU A 529 -66.72 82.73 26.88
CA GLU A 529 -67.19 81.33 26.92
C GLU A 529 -66.14 80.34 26.38
N LEU A 530 -65.41 80.69 25.30
CA LEU A 530 -64.34 79.85 24.73
C LEU A 530 -63.09 79.78 25.61
N GLN A 531 -62.76 80.86 26.34
CA GLN A 531 -61.60 80.87 27.23
C GLN A 531 -61.86 80.07 28.51
N GLU A 532 -63.06 80.18 29.12
CA GLU A 532 -63.42 79.34 30.27
C GLU A 532 -63.50 77.86 29.88
N ALA A 533 -64.11 77.53 28.72
CA ALA A 533 -64.12 76.16 28.21
C ALA A 533 -62.71 75.57 28.07
N ARG A 534 -61.70 76.38 27.71
CA ARG A 534 -60.30 75.91 27.60
C ARG A 534 -59.66 75.63 28.96
N LYS A 535 -59.97 76.42 29.99
CA LYS A 535 -59.45 76.20 31.37
C LYS A 535 -59.99 74.89 31.96
N GLU A 536 -61.30 74.64 31.82
CA GLU A 536 -61.96 73.42 32.30
C GLU A 536 -61.31 72.14 31.73
N LEU A 537 -60.93 72.14 30.45
CA LEU A 537 -60.21 71.00 29.84
C LEU A 537 -58.82 70.75 30.46
N ILE A 538 -58.14 71.80 30.92
CA ILE A 538 -56.80 71.70 31.52
C ILE A 538 -56.88 71.29 33.00
N MET A 539 -57.98 71.58 33.70
CA MET A 539 -58.17 71.16 35.10
C MET A 539 -58.64 69.70 35.26
N LYS A 540 -59.05 69.04 34.18
CA LYS A 540 -59.61 67.68 34.23
C LYS A 540 -58.53 66.59 34.20
N GLU A 541 -58.70 65.53 35.00
CA GLU A 541 -57.99 64.25 34.78
C GLU A 541 -58.42 63.57 33.46
N TRP A 542 -57.45 63.18 32.64
CA TRP A 542 -57.69 62.48 31.37
C TRP A 542 -57.29 61.00 31.43
N LYS A 543 -57.98 60.14 30.66
CA LYS A 543 -57.79 58.67 30.70
C LYS A 543 -57.63 58.05 29.29
N GLN A 544 -57.32 58.87 28.28
CA GLN A 544 -57.12 58.47 26.87
C GLN A 544 -55.97 59.26 26.21
N ASN A 545 -56.05 59.55 24.91
CA ASN A 545 -54.94 60.08 24.09
C ASN A 545 -54.69 61.59 24.27
N ILE A 546 -55.69 62.34 24.74
CA ILE A 546 -55.52 63.72 25.20
C ILE A 546 -55.18 63.68 26.68
N GLY A 547 -54.29 64.57 27.13
CA GLY A 547 -53.90 64.74 28.51
C GLY A 547 -53.47 66.17 28.81
N VAL A 548 -52.84 66.37 29.96
CA VAL A 548 -52.21 67.64 30.33
C VAL A 548 -50.71 67.41 30.43
N LYS A 549 -49.91 68.26 29.77
CA LYS A 549 -48.45 68.29 29.90
C LYS A 549 -48.06 69.48 30.76
N ARG A 550 -47.12 69.27 31.70
CA ARG A 550 -46.50 70.31 32.51
C ARG A 550 -45.23 70.77 31.81
N MET A 551 -45.32 71.86 31.07
CA MET A 551 -44.22 72.40 30.27
C MET A 551 -43.14 72.95 31.19
N GLY A 552 -41.91 72.44 31.08
CA GLY A 552 -40.79 72.86 31.93
C GLY A 552 -40.55 72.03 33.19
N GLU A 553 -41.24 70.90 33.38
CA GLU A 553 -41.00 70.01 34.52
C GLU A 553 -39.77 69.11 34.29
N LEU A 554 -38.95 68.92 35.34
CA LEU A 554 -37.81 67.99 35.29
C LEU A 554 -38.27 66.53 35.39
N VAL A 555 -37.81 65.72 34.44
CA VAL A 555 -37.99 64.27 34.51
C VAL A 555 -37.05 63.70 35.57
N THR A 556 -37.62 63.15 36.65
CA THR A 556 -36.88 62.57 37.80
C THR A 556 -35.93 61.45 37.41
N LYS A 557 -36.33 60.58 36.46
CA LYS A 557 -35.66 59.29 36.23
C LYS A 557 -34.19 59.39 35.79
N PRO A 558 -33.78 60.24 34.82
CA PRO A 558 -32.36 60.36 34.46
C PRO A 558 -31.44 60.73 35.63
N PHE A 559 -31.92 61.49 36.61
CA PHE A 559 -31.16 61.82 37.83
C PHE A 559 -31.04 60.60 38.75
N MET A 560 -32.14 59.86 38.96
CA MET A 560 -32.11 58.58 39.69
C MET A 560 -31.13 57.59 39.04
N ASP A 561 -31.25 57.37 37.73
CA ASP A 561 -30.42 56.41 36.99
C ASP A 561 -28.92 56.78 37.05
N ALA A 562 -28.57 58.08 36.99
CA ALA A 562 -27.20 58.57 37.12
C ALA A 562 -26.64 58.42 38.55
N LEU A 563 -27.43 58.74 39.58
CA LEU A 563 -27.02 58.64 40.98
C LEU A 563 -26.92 57.18 41.45
N GLN A 564 -27.78 56.28 40.95
CA GLN A 564 -27.67 54.83 41.17
C GLN A 564 -26.39 54.23 40.58
N GLN A 565 -25.79 54.84 39.55
CA GLN A 565 -24.48 54.42 39.02
C GLN A 565 -23.29 54.96 39.83
N LYS A 566 -23.44 56.10 40.53
CA LYS A 566 -22.36 56.72 41.32
C LYS A 566 -22.36 56.32 42.81
N TYR A 567 -23.49 55.90 43.39
CA TYR A 567 -23.62 55.65 44.83
C TYR A 567 -24.37 54.35 45.17
N CYS A 568 -24.09 53.77 46.35
CA CYS A 568 -24.80 52.59 46.84
C CYS A 568 -26.23 52.93 47.31
N GLN A 569 -27.16 51.99 47.11
CA GLN A 569 -28.62 52.22 47.11
C GLN A 569 -29.24 52.98 48.29
N GLN A 570 -28.66 52.96 49.49
CA GLN A 570 -29.33 53.51 50.69
C GLN A 570 -29.39 55.04 50.75
N ASP A 571 -28.53 55.77 50.03
CA ASP A 571 -28.49 57.24 50.05
C ASP A 571 -29.06 57.88 48.76
N VAL A 572 -29.50 57.08 47.79
CA VAL A 572 -29.68 57.56 46.40
C VAL A 572 -30.94 58.40 46.22
N GLU A 573 -32.03 58.06 46.92
CA GLU A 573 -33.32 58.74 46.80
C GLU A 573 -33.26 60.16 47.38
N ASP A 574 -32.73 60.32 48.60
CA ASP A 574 -32.56 61.64 49.23
C ASP A 574 -31.64 62.56 48.40
N ARG A 575 -30.48 62.06 47.96
CA ARG A 575 -29.55 62.83 47.11
C ARG A 575 -30.14 63.21 45.75
N ALA A 576 -31.06 62.40 45.21
CA ALA A 576 -31.74 62.72 43.98
C ALA A 576 -32.76 63.85 44.17
N ILE A 577 -33.43 63.91 45.32
CA ILE A 577 -34.32 65.02 45.69
C ILE A 577 -33.52 66.32 45.82
N ASP A 578 -32.41 66.31 46.57
CA ASP A 578 -31.53 67.49 46.72
C ASP A 578 -31.04 68.04 45.36
N VAL A 579 -30.56 67.15 44.48
CA VAL A 579 -30.08 67.52 43.15
C VAL A 579 -31.22 68.02 42.26
N LEU A 580 -32.38 67.34 42.24
CA LEU A 580 -33.52 67.78 41.44
C LEU A 580 -34.02 69.16 41.89
N GLN A 581 -34.14 69.40 43.19
CA GLN A 581 -34.57 70.69 43.71
C GLN A 581 -33.59 71.82 43.34
N LEU A 582 -32.27 71.58 43.44
CA LEU A 582 -31.26 72.54 42.98
C LEU A 582 -31.44 72.91 41.49
N TRP A 583 -31.73 71.93 40.63
CA TRP A 583 -31.95 72.17 39.20
C TRP A 583 -33.30 72.80 38.90
N GLU A 584 -34.37 72.47 39.63
CA GLU A 584 -35.63 73.19 39.52
C GLU A 584 -35.48 74.66 39.95
N ASP A 585 -34.73 74.94 41.01
CA ASP A 585 -34.55 76.30 41.51
C ASP A 585 -33.66 77.12 40.58
N TYR A 586 -32.70 76.51 39.87
CA TYR A 586 -32.06 77.13 38.71
C TYR A 586 -33.01 77.34 37.53
N LEU A 587 -33.94 76.42 37.20
CA LEU A 587 -34.91 76.66 36.12
C LEU A 587 -35.86 77.84 36.40
N LYS A 588 -36.15 78.11 37.68
CA LYS A 588 -36.98 79.23 38.15
C LYS A 588 -36.22 80.56 38.20
N ASP A 589 -34.89 80.54 38.18
CA ASP A 589 -34.01 81.71 38.25
C ASP A 589 -34.15 82.59 36.99
N PRO A 590 -34.67 83.84 37.10
CA PRO A 590 -34.82 84.71 35.94
C PRO A 590 -33.49 85.27 35.42
N ASP A 591 -32.44 85.28 36.23
CA ASP A 591 -31.11 85.79 35.84
C ASP A 591 -30.27 84.70 35.13
N TRP A 592 -30.64 83.42 35.23
CA TRP A 592 -29.98 82.32 34.51
C TRP A 592 -30.67 81.99 33.19
N HIS A 593 -30.10 82.52 32.09
CA HIS A 593 -30.60 82.33 30.73
C HIS A 593 -29.52 81.71 29.82
N PRO A 594 -29.31 80.37 29.86
CA PRO A 594 -28.23 79.67 29.15
C PRO A 594 -28.54 79.46 27.66
N PHE A 595 -28.86 80.54 26.94
CA PHE A 595 -29.19 80.52 25.51
C PHE A 595 -28.32 81.47 24.69
N LYS A 596 -28.01 81.05 23.47
CA LYS A 596 -27.34 81.83 22.42
C LYS A 596 -28.26 81.98 21.21
N ARG A 597 -28.26 83.18 20.60
CA ARG A 597 -29.00 83.43 19.34
C ARG A 597 -28.17 83.05 18.13
N ILE A 598 -28.76 82.28 17.22
CA ILE A 598 -28.17 81.85 15.95
C ILE A 598 -29.09 82.28 14.80
N LYS A 599 -28.51 82.67 13.66
CA LYS A 599 -29.22 82.88 12.39
C LYS A 599 -29.11 81.64 11.53
N LEU A 600 -30.26 81.09 11.12
CA LEU A 600 -30.32 80.03 10.13
C LEU A 600 -30.21 80.64 8.73
N GLU A 601 -29.43 79.99 7.86
CA GLU A 601 -28.83 80.59 6.65
C GLU A 601 -29.80 81.09 5.56
N ASN A 602 -31.11 80.92 5.75
CA ASN A 602 -32.16 81.37 4.82
C ASN A 602 -33.42 81.99 5.49
N GLN A 603 -33.34 82.48 6.74
CA GLN A 603 -34.45 83.24 7.37
C GLN A 603 -33.95 84.42 8.21
N GLU A 604 -34.68 85.54 8.21
CA GLU A 604 -34.36 86.74 9.00
C GLU A 604 -34.56 86.58 10.52
N ARG A 605 -35.09 85.44 10.98
CA ARG A 605 -35.36 85.18 12.40
C ARG A 605 -34.12 84.63 13.10
N GLU A 606 -33.69 85.34 14.15
CA GLU A 606 -32.77 84.78 15.16
C GLU A 606 -33.53 83.72 15.97
N MET A 607 -32.93 82.55 16.16
CA MET A 607 -33.45 81.47 16.99
C MET A 607 -32.57 81.30 18.22
N GLU A 608 -33.18 81.19 19.40
CA GLU A 608 -32.49 80.89 20.65
C GLU A 608 -32.31 79.37 20.78
N VAL A 609 -31.06 78.95 21.02
CA VAL A 609 -30.69 77.56 21.33
C VAL A 609 -29.81 77.55 22.57
N ILE A 610 -29.76 76.43 23.29
CA ILE A 610 -28.93 76.26 24.48
C ILE A 610 -27.46 76.60 24.16
N ASP A 611 -26.80 77.35 25.03
CA ASP A 611 -25.35 77.56 24.94
C ASP A 611 -24.59 76.35 25.53
N ASP A 612 -23.75 75.73 24.70
CA ASP A 612 -22.90 74.60 25.06
C ASP A 612 -21.68 75.01 25.92
N ARG A 613 -21.59 76.31 26.25
CA ARG A 613 -20.57 76.92 27.09
C ARG A 613 -21.05 77.33 28.48
N ASP A 614 -22.35 77.20 28.78
CA ASP A 614 -22.86 77.51 30.12
C ASP A 614 -22.18 76.64 31.17
N GLU A 615 -21.67 77.29 32.22
CA GLU A 615 -20.83 76.66 33.23
C GLU A 615 -21.60 75.62 34.04
N LYS A 616 -22.83 75.94 34.46
CA LYS A 616 -23.70 75.03 35.22
C LYS A 616 -24.08 73.81 34.37
N LEU A 617 -24.50 74.00 33.11
CA LEU A 617 -24.88 72.90 32.22
C LEU A 617 -23.68 72.00 31.87
N ARG A 618 -22.48 72.54 31.74
CA ARG A 618 -21.25 71.76 31.56
C ARG A 618 -20.95 70.93 32.82
N GLU A 619 -20.96 71.56 34.00
CA GLU A 619 -20.75 70.87 35.28
C GLU A 619 -21.76 69.73 35.48
N LEU A 620 -23.06 69.95 35.23
CA LEU A 620 -24.10 68.91 35.24
C LEU A 620 -23.74 67.71 34.36
N LYS A 621 -23.18 67.98 33.18
CA LYS A 621 -22.84 66.95 32.20
C LYS A 621 -21.60 66.15 32.62
N ASP A 622 -20.60 66.80 33.20
CA ASP A 622 -19.40 66.13 33.69
C ASP A 622 -19.69 65.35 35.00
N ASP A 623 -20.55 65.89 35.88
CA ASP A 623 -20.88 65.28 37.18
C ASP A 623 -22.00 64.25 37.15
N LEU A 624 -22.97 64.30 36.23
CA LEU A 624 -24.08 63.33 36.17
C LEU A 624 -24.38 62.78 34.77
N GLY A 625 -23.63 63.20 33.74
CA GLY A 625 -23.71 62.66 32.38
C GLY A 625 -24.85 63.23 31.53
N ASP A 626 -24.96 62.71 30.30
CA ASP A 626 -25.95 63.15 29.31
C ASP A 626 -27.41 63.01 29.77
N GLY A 627 -27.72 62.11 30.69
CA GLY A 627 -29.11 61.87 31.14
C GLY A 627 -29.75 63.11 31.78
N PRO A 628 -29.27 63.54 32.94
CA PRO A 628 -29.70 64.78 33.59
C PRO A 628 -29.52 66.04 32.73
N TYR A 629 -28.41 66.16 32.00
CA TYR A 629 -28.18 67.25 31.05
C TYR A 629 -29.33 67.39 30.02
N ASN A 630 -29.76 66.28 29.41
CA ASN A 630 -30.86 66.26 28.45
C ASN A 630 -32.25 66.47 29.10
N ALA A 631 -32.39 66.28 30.41
CA ALA A 631 -33.61 66.61 31.14
C ALA A 631 -33.71 68.13 31.41
N VAL A 632 -32.64 68.76 31.93
CA VAL A 632 -32.60 70.20 32.21
C VAL A 632 -32.71 71.03 30.93
N THR A 633 -31.95 70.68 29.89
CA THR A 633 -31.99 71.40 28.60
C THR A 633 -33.35 71.30 27.89
N ARG A 634 -34.10 70.20 28.06
CA ARG A 634 -35.48 70.10 27.59
C ARG A 634 -36.43 70.99 28.38
N ALA A 635 -36.34 70.98 29.71
CA ALA A 635 -37.17 71.83 30.57
C ALA A 635 -36.93 73.33 30.27
N LEU A 636 -35.67 73.75 30.10
CA LEU A 636 -35.31 75.10 29.66
C LEU A 636 -36.01 75.51 28.35
N LEU A 637 -35.98 74.65 27.33
CA LEU A 637 -36.63 74.92 26.03
C LEU A 637 -38.15 75.04 26.18
N GLU A 638 -38.79 74.15 26.93
CA GLU A 638 -40.24 74.20 27.17
C GLU A 638 -40.66 75.45 27.95
N ILE A 639 -39.86 75.92 28.92
CA ILE A 639 -40.11 77.18 29.62
C ILE A 639 -39.97 78.36 28.65
N ASN A 640 -38.96 78.39 27.79
CA ASN A 640 -38.73 79.51 26.85
C ASN A 640 -39.81 79.59 25.75
N GLU A 641 -40.43 78.46 25.38
CA GLU A 641 -41.55 78.44 24.40
C GLU A 641 -42.90 78.79 25.04
N TYR A 642 -43.22 78.24 26.22
CA TYR A 642 -44.58 78.33 26.82
C TYR A 642 -44.74 79.39 27.91
N ASN A 643 -43.65 79.83 28.55
CA ASN A 643 -43.69 80.86 29.60
C ASN A 643 -42.36 81.63 29.76
N PRO A 644 -41.80 82.24 28.68
CA PRO A 644 -40.45 82.82 28.70
C PRO A 644 -40.26 83.90 29.77
N SER A 645 -41.30 84.70 30.03
CA SER A 645 -41.31 85.80 31.00
C SER A 645 -41.65 85.38 32.43
N GLY A 646 -42.40 84.28 32.61
CA GLY A 646 -42.87 83.85 33.93
C GLY A 646 -41.99 82.79 34.60
N ARG A 647 -41.21 82.03 33.83
CA ARG A 647 -40.28 80.95 34.28
C ARG A 647 -40.92 79.79 35.07
N TYR A 648 -42.19 79.89 35.47
CA TYR A 648 -42.93 78.82 36.15
C TYR A 648 -43.52 77.79 35.18
N ILE A 649 -43.73 76.57 35.67
CA ILE A 649 -44.32 75.44 34.92
C ILE A 649 -45.75 75.78 34.49
N THR A 650 -46.02 75.70 33.18
CA THR A 650 -47.37 75.93 32.62
C THR A 650 -48.03 74.59 32.25
N THR A 651 -49.29 74.41 32.67
CA THR A 651 -50.12 73.27 32.25
C THR A 651 -50.79 73.54 30.91
N GLU A 652 -50.56 72.66 29.94
CA GLU A 652 -51.13 72.77 28.59
C GLU A 652 -51.87 71.49 28.18
N LEU A 653 -52.95 71.66 27.42
CA LEU A 653 -53.69 70.55 26.85
C LEU A 653 -52.87 69.91 25.73
N TRP A 654 -52.60 68.60 25.82
CA TRP A 654 -51.61 67.91 25.02
C TRP A 654 -52.17 66.63 24.38
N ASN A 655 -51.79 66.36 23.13
CA ASN A 655 -52.08 65.12 22.43
C ASN A 655 -50.90 64.17 22.62
N LEU A 656 -51.07 63.17 23.50
CA LEU A 656 -50.05 62.21 23.91
C LEU A 656 -49.66 61.22 22.80
N LYS A 657 -50.38 61.18 21.66
CA LYS A 657 -50.03 60.36 20.49
C LYS A 657 -49.16 61.08 19.48
N GLU A 658 -49.38 62.37 19.32
CA GLU A 658 -48.69 63.21 18.32
C GLU A 658 -47.62 64.12 18.94
N ASP A 659 -47.45 64.02 20.27
CA ASP A 659 -46.56 64.83 21.13
C ASP A 659 -46.59 66.33 20.80
N ARG A 660 -47.81 66.88 20.73
CA ARG A 660 -48.06 68.29 20.45
C ARG A 660 -49.20 68.86 21.29
N LYS A 661 -49.30 70.19 21.32
CA LYS A 661 -50.45 70.92 21.85
C LYS A 661 -51.76 70.50 21.15
N ALA A 662 -52.80 70.31 21.96
CA ALA A 662 -54.13 69.92 21.49
C ALA A 662 -55.05 71.14 21.30
N THR A 663 -56.03 71.01 20.39
CA THR A 663 -57.07 72.01 20.17
C THR A 663 -58.23 71.85 21.16
N LEU A 664 -59.07 72.89 21.28
CA LEU A 664 -60.29 72.83 22.08
C LEU A 664 -61.25 71.74 21.55
N GLU A 665 -61.33 71.61 20.22
CA GLU A 665 -62.16 70.61 19.53
C GLU A 665 -61.68 69.18 19.77
N GLU A 666 -60.36 68.93 19.72
CA GLU A 666 -59.77 67.62 20.06
C GLU A 666 -60.09 67.21 21.50
N GLY A 667 -59.97 68.15 22.44
CA GLY A 667 -60.31 67.93 23.83
C GLY A 667 -61.80 67.65 24.04
N VAL A 668 -62.70 68.50 23.54
CA VAL A 668 -64.16 68.31 23.64
C VAL A 668 -64.59 67.00 22.96
N THR A 669 -64.02 66.66 21.80
CA THR A 669 -64.30 65.39 21.13
C THR A 669 -63.87 64.22 22.00
N CYS A 670 -62.68 64.26 22.61
CA CYS A 670 -62.22 63.23 23.53
C CYS A 670 -63.07 63.16 24.83
N LEU A 671 -63.66 64.26 25.30
CA LEU A 671 -64.66 64.24 26.39
C LEU A 671 -65.93 63.51 26.00
N LEU A 672 -66.49 63.82 24.83
CA LEU A 672 -67.71 63.19 24.31
C LEU A 672 -67.50 61.69 24.11
N ASP A 673 -66.32 61.31 23.60
CA ASP A 673 -65.92 59.93 23.39
C ASP A 673 -65.74 59.16 24.72
N GLU A 674 -65.14 59.77 25.75
CA GLU A 674 -65.14 59.23 27.13
C GLU A 674 -66.55 59.08 27.71
N TRP A 675 -67.41 60.08 27.54
CA TRP A 675 -68.79 60.08 28.04
C TRP A 675 -69.63 59.00 27.37
N GLU A 676 -69.51 58.83 26.05
CA GLU A 676 -70.14 57.74 25.30
C GLU A 676 -69.64 56.36 25.76
N LYS A 677 -68.32 56.17 25.90
CA LYS A 677 -67.74 54.93 26.40
C LYS A 677 -68.22 54.60 27.83
N ALA A 678 -68.35 55.60 28.70
CA ALA A 678 -68.90 55.45 30.05
C ALA A 678 -70.40 55.15 30.04
N LYS A 679 -71.18 55.82 29.19
CA LYS A 679 -72.63 55.63 29.01
C LYS A 679 -72.95 54.24 28.50
N ARG A 680 -72.20 53.73 27.51
CA ARG A 680 -72.31 52.36 26.99
C ARG A 680 -71.99 51.32 28.08
N LYS A 681 -70.95 51.54 28.90
CA LYS A 681 -70.64 50.66 30.05
C LYS A 681 -71.72 50.68 31.15
N ARG A 682 -72.34 51.83 31.43
CA ARG A 682 -73.49 51.95 32.35
C ARG A 682 -74.82 51.41 31.78
N GLY A 683 -74.85 50.97 30.52
CA GLY A 683 -75.98 50.25 29.92
C GLY A 683 -75.77 48.74 29.82
N MET A 684 -74.69 48.21 30.39
CA MET A 684 -74.32 46.79 30.44
C MET A 684 -74.12 46.26 31.87
N ALA A 685 -74.54 47.03 32.86
CA ALA A 685 -74.57 46.73 34.30
C ALA A 685 -75.89 47.23 34.88
#